data_AF-A0A9X2FF17-F1
#
_entry.id   AF-A0A9X2FF17-F1
#
_cell.length_a   1.000
_cell.length_b   1.000
_cell.length_c   1.000
_cell.angle_alpha   90.00
_cell.angle_beta   90.00
_cell.angle_gamma   90.00
#
_symmetry.space_group_name_H-M   'P 1'
#
loop_
_entity.id
_entity.type
_entity.pdbx_description
1 polymer ?
#
loop_
_entity_poly.entity_id
_entity_poly.type
_entity_poly.pdbx_seq_one_letter_code
_entity_poly.pdbx_strand_id
1 'polypeptide(L)'
;MKGKGNGLAAIKDLALKHGEKVVMLLVVLMGGWLVYATLSHEPLPDKHRPDNLETQAQQVRNSQETYKWDEAVEQAPEEIRIFEPVKSASIEVEADPYALSSIDPQVVPATELRKDPKLLPVADYEVHAVTGVFGFIDEAEMRRRALEEQRNAAELERERELERERAAREAERGGPGRGRDGGFEGGFGPGGMEGMDENRRPVAMQLPRAGVELDGTELIRQLSCAVVMAKVPLPEQLKEYKNALADAKGYRSDRDFPQYLGYIVQRTVVTDDDAELDWKLLRFPNGHVGVEGDKQRYLSAITNAPGLEFIDKMTYNWARGLEDVYDPRYYHPSLTVPPAPLVGRNWGEMAYMSEVPLASEVEADMEESFEDTPAATGEGEGNDPLDFTDALGGRGGGRGGAMGGEFGRGGGRRPGMGGMGGRRPGMGGRGEFDGGGGRGGGMGGGYRGGGEAQFDENGEMIVEVPFLMLRFFDMTVQPGKQYKYRVQLILRDPNHKMPTTMLETEVSNRDRSRPDIRGDWSEPSPTVVIPRAGIIRVAESQSPRGGSYSEPAATMLVESFGLDEKNNAMQIYKELEGVVRGSVMNYQGEVEMLVDQGRFIETVEDFTLDTGVMVLDLEGGKINEGFSRDMPEPTHALMMDSSGRMYLRDELDDEMEVAIHRAVFEETEAGGRGGFGPAGGRGGGRGEFGGEFGF
;
A
#
# COMPACT_ATOMS: atom_id res chain seq x y z
N MET A 1 76.51 51.03 -0.03
CA MET A 1 77.11 49.68 -0.08
C MET A 1 76.00 48.66 -0.26
N LYS A 2 75.94 48.00 -1.43
CA LYS A 2 75.01 46.88 -1.71
C LYS A 2 75.69 45.57 -1.25
N GLY A 3 75.26 45.00 -0.13
CA GLY A 3 75.65 43.67 0.31
C GLY A 3 74.56 42.66 -0.05
N LYS A 4 74.86 41.76 -0.98
CA LYS A 4 74.00 40.64 -1.40
C LYS A 4 74.00 39.56 -0.31
N GLY A 5 72.85 39.28 0.30
CA GLY A 5 72.65 38.12 1.18
C GLY A 5 72.21 36.90 0.38
N ASN A 6 73.15 36.03 0.00
CA ASN A 6 72.91 34.78 -0.71
C ASN A 6 72.77 33.55 0.23
N GLY A 7 72.27 33.73 1.46
CA GLY A 7 72.16 32.62 2.42
C GLY A 7 71.04 31.62 2.10
N LEU A 8 69.93 32.10 1.53
CA LEU A 8 68.74 31.28 1.26
C LEU A 8 68.88 30.39 0.01
N ALA A 9 69.74 30.76 -0.94
CA ALA A 9 70.03 29.94 -2.11
C ALA A 9 70.90 28.72 -1.76
N ALA A 10 71.83 28.86 -0.81
CA ALA A 10 72.72 27.78 -0.39
C ALA A 10 71.97 26.67 0.39
N ILE A 11 70.98 27.04 1.22
CA ILE A 11 70.17 26.07 1.98
C ILE A 11 69.25 25.27 1.05
N LYS A 12 68.70 25.91 0.01
CA LYS A 12 67.88 25.23 -1.00
C LYS A 12 68.68 24.23 -1.85
N ASP A 13 69.91 24.59 -2.23
CA ASP A 13 70.76 23.71 -3.05
C ASP A 13 71.28 22.50 -2.24
N LEU A 14 71.48 22.66 -0.93
CA LEU A 14 71.82 21.55 -0.02
C LEU A 14 70.62 20.61 0.21
N ALA A 15 69.41 21.16 0.37
CA ALA A 15 68.18 20.38 0.51
C ALA A 15 67.84 19.59 -0.76
N LEU A 16 68.06 20.16 -1.94
CA LEU A 16 67.84 19.47 -3.22
C LEU A 16 68.87 18.38 -3.50
N LYS A 17 70.14 18.61 -3.19
CA LYS A 17 71.19 17.59 -3.44
C LYS A 17 71.20 16.46 -2.43
N HIS A 18 70.72 16.67 -1.20
CA HIS A 18 70.83 15.70 -0.11
C HIS A 18 69.50 15.37 0.59
N GLY A 19 68.36 15.81 0.04
CA GLY A 19 67.03 15.58 0.63
C GLY A 19 66.72 14.10 0.88
N GLU A 20 67.12 13.21 -0.03
CA GLU A 20 66.96 11.76 0.13
C GLU A 20 67.69 11.23 1.39
N LYS A 21 68.91 11.70 1.63
CA LYS A 21 69.71 11.29 2.81
C LYS A 21 69.10 11.80 4.11
N VAL A 22 68.48 12.99 4.07
CA VAL A 22 67.78 13.57 5.22
C VAL A 22 66.52 12.77 5.54
N VAL A 23 65.75 12.37 4.53
CA VAL A 23 64.56 11.52 4.71
C VAL A 23 64.94 10.14 5.26
N MET A 24 65.98 9.50 4.71
CA MET A 24 66.50 8.22 5.21
C MET A 24 66.94 8.30 6.68
N LEU A 25 67.63 9.38 7.07
CA LEU A 25 68.02 9.62 8.46
C LEU A 25 66.79 9.80 9.37
N LEU A 26 65.76 10.48 8.89
CA LEU A 26 64.52 10.73 9.62
C LEU A 26 63.74 9.43 9.86
N VAL A 27 63.68 8.53 8.86
CA VAL A 27 63.06 7.20 9.00
C VAL A 27 63.82 6.34 10.00
N VAL A 28 65.15 6.35 9.99
CA VAL A 28 65.97 5.61 10.98
C VAL A 28 65.76 6.18 12.38
N LEU A 29 65.68 7.51 12.53
CA LEU A 29 65.40 8.15 13.81
C LEU A 29 63.99 7.82 14.32
N MET A 30 62.98 7.79 13.44
CA MET A 30 61.61 7.36 13.79
C MET A 30 61.57 5.89 14.20
N GLY A 31 62.25 5.00 13.47
CA GLY A 31 62.34 3.58 13.82
C GLY A 31 63.05 3.38 15.16
N GLY A 32 64.15 4.08 15.40
CA GLY A 32 64.86 4.08 16.68
C GLY A 32 64.00 4.62 17.82
N TRP A 33 63.23 5.68 17.59
CA TRP A 33 62.30 6.25 18.57
C TRP A 33 61.15 5.29 18.89
N LEU A 34 60.59 4.59 17.90
CA LEU A 34 59.56 3.58 18.13
C LEU A 34 60.09 2.39 18.95
N VAL A 35 61.28 1.89 18.64
CA VAL A 35 61.93 0.82 19.44
C VAL A 35 62.25 1.30 20.85
N TYR A 36 62.69 2.56 21.00
CA TYR A 36 62.91 3.15 22.32
C TYR A 36 61.58 3.30 23.09
N ALA A 37 60.52 3.79 22.46
CA ALA A 37 59.21 3.98 23.07
C ALA A 37 58.62 2.64 23.54
N THR A 38 58.74 1.58 22.75
CA THR A 38 58.24 0.24 23.14
C THR A 38 59.04 -0.38 24.28
N LEU A 39 60.37 -0.18 24.32
CA LEU A 39 61.21 -0.66 25.42
C LEU A 39 61.13 0.19 26.69
N SER A 40 60.68 1.45 26.59
CA SER A 40 60.59 2.40 27.71
C SER A 40 59.27 2.34 28.47
N HIS A 41 58.28 1.57 27.99
CA HIS A 41 57.05 1.37 28.75
C HIS A 41 57.35 0.52 29.98
N GLU A 42 57.17 1.12 31.16
CA GLU A 42 57.24 0.40 32.42
C GLU A 42 56.28 -0.80 32.36
N PRO A 43 56.72 -2.01 32.76
CA PRO A 43 55.86 -3.17 32.78
C PRO A 43 54.64 -2.84 33.65
N LEU A 44 53.46 -3.24 33.17
CA LEU A 44 52.19 -3.04 33.88
C LEU A 44 52.36 -3.39 35.36
N PRO A 45 51.96 -2.51 36.29
CA PRO A 45 52.06 -2.77 37.73
C PRO A 45 51.50 -4.15 38.05
N ASP A 46 52.13 -4.92 38.94
CA ASP A 46 51.78 -6.32 39.20
C ASP A 46 50.27 -6.55 39.45
N LYS A 47 49.56 -5.56 39.99
CA LYS A 47 48.09 -5.56 40.18
C LYS A 47 47.26 -5.66 38.90
N HIS A 48 47.81 -5.35 37.73
CA HIS A 48 47.15 -5.40 36.42
C HIS A 48 47.64 -6.57 35.56
N ARG A 49 48.36 -7.53 36.15
CA ARG A 49 48.68 -8.78 35.45
C ARG A 49 47.40 -9.58 35.17
N PRO A 50 47.33 -10.29 34.03
CA PRO A 50 46.14 -11.06 33.64
C PRO A 50 45.61 -11.96 34.76
N ASP A 51 46.51 -12.68 35.43
CA ASP A 51 46.16 -13.61 36.52
C ASP A 51 45.43 -12.90 37.69
N ASN A 52 45.85 -11.68 38.02
CA ASN A 52 45.23 -10.88 39.09
C ASN A 52 43.88 -10.32 38.67
N LEU A 53 43.74 -9.91 37.41
CA LEU A 53 42.46 -9.46 36.86
C LEU A 53 41.47 -10.61 36.75
N GLU A 54 41.92 -11.80 36.37
CA GLU A 54 41.09 -13.01 36.32
C GLU A 54 40.63 -13.41 37.73
N THR A 55 41.53 -13.35 38.71
CA THR A 55 41.18 -13.61 40.12
C THR A 55 40.18 -12.58 40.65
N GLN A 56 40.36 -11.29 40.33
CA GLN A 56 39.41 -10.23 40.72
C GLN A 56 38.06 -10.42 40.03
N ALA A 57 38.04 -10.74 38.73
CA ALA A 57 36.82 -10.99 37.99
C ALA A 57 36.06 -12.20 38.56
N GLN A 58 36.76 -13.26 38.95
CA GLN A 58 36.16 -14.42 39.63
C GLN A 58 35.66 -14.08 41.03
N GLN A 59 36.36 -13.23 41.79
CA GLN A 59 35.85 -12.73 43.07
C GLN A 59 34.59 -11.88 42.91
N VAL A 60 34.52 -11.01 41.90
CA VAL A 60 33.32 -10.20 41.61
C VAL A 60 32.18 -11.08 41.11
N ARG A 61 32.45 -12.09 40.27
CA ARG A 61 31.42 -13.02 39.81
C ARG A 61 30.88 -13.85 40.96
N ASN A 62 31.75 -14.35 41.83
CA ASN A 62 31.34 -15.07 43.05
C ASN A 62 30.57 -14.14 44.00
N SER A 63 31.00 -12.89 44.19
CA SER A 63 30.26 -11.96 45.03
C SER A 63 28.87 -11.70 44.44
N GLN A 64 28.73 -11.49 43.14
CA GLN A 64 27.43 -11.35 42.46
C GLN A 64 26.53 -12.58 42.60
N GLU A 65 27.07 -13.79 42.43
CA GLU A 65 26.29 -15.03 42.51
C GLU A 65 25.86 -15.36 43.95
N THR A 66 26.68 -14.99 44.94
CA THR A 66 26.38 -15.24 46.36
C THR A 66 25.60 -14.10 47.01
N TYR A 67 25.53 -12.93 46.38
CA TYR A 67 24.86 -11.74 46.92
C TYR A 67 23.36 -11.95 47.00
N LYS A 68 22.81 -11.83 48.21
CA LYS A 68 21.36 -11.80 48.43
C LYS A 68 20.92 -10.37 48.66
N TRP A 69 19.83 -9.98 47.99
CA TRP A 69 19.25 -8.64 48.15
C TRP A 69 18.93 -8.28 49.61
N ASP A 70 18.67 -9.26 50.45
CA ASP A 70 18.44 -9.06 51.89
C ASP A 70 19.69 -8.52 52.62
N GLU A 71 20.91 -8.95 52.23
CA GLU A 71 22.17 -8.44 52.80
C GLU A 71 22.47 -7.01 52.33
N ALA A 72 22.00 -6.63 51.13
CA ALA A 72 22.14 -5.29 50.59
C ALA A 72 21.40 -4.25 51.44
N VAL A 73 20.17 -4.58 51.81
CA VAL A 73 19.29 -3.73 52.63
C VAL A 73 19.86 -3.55 54.04
N GLU A 74 20.55 -4.55 54.59
CA GLU A 74 21.25 -4.43 55.88
C GLU A 74 22.55 -3.64 55.80
N GLN A 75 23.34 -3.80 54.73
CA GLN A 75 24.68 -3.20 54.64
C GLN A 75 24.67 -1.72 54.23
N ALA A 76 23.72 -1.30 53.38
CA ALA A 76 23.63 0.08 52.90
C ALA A 76 22.16 0.53 52.75
N PRO A 77 21.39 0.61 53.86
CA PRO A 77 19.97 0.94 53.82
C PRO A 77 19.68 2.33 53.22
N GLU A 78 20.64 3.26 53.25
CA GLU A 78 20.47 4.62 52.74
C GLU A 78 20.70 4.74 51.23
N GLU A 79 21.40 3.79 50.61
CA GLU A 79 21.67 3.79 49.16
C GLU A 79 20.58 3.04 48.38
N ILE A 80 19.82 2.18 49.05
CA ILE A 80 18.79 1.34 48.41
C ILE A 80 17.42 2.00 48.59
N ARG A 81 16.96 2.70 47.55
CA ARG A 81 15.56 3.14 47.47
C ARG A 81 14.68 1.95 47.11
N ILE A 82 13.94 1.43 48.09
CA ILE A 82 12.88 0.44 47.86
C ILE A 82 11.87 1.08 46.90
N PHE A 83 11.67 0.46 45.74
CA PHE A 83 10.73 0.94 44.72
C PHE A 83 9.31 0.92 45.30
N GLU A 84 8.82 2.09 45.71
CA GLU A 84 7.39 2.27 45.96
C GLU A 84 6.69 2.34 44.59
N PRO A 85 5.79 1.40 44.25
CA PRO A 85 5.08 1.44 42.99
C PRO A 85 4.30 2.74 42.91
N VAL A 86 4.69 3.58 41.94
CA VAL A 86 4.10 4.90 41.68
C VAL A 86 2.60 4.70 41.42
N LYS A 87 1.76 5.10 42.38
CA LYS A 87 0.30 4.88 42.33
C LYS A 87 -0.44 5.73 41.28
N SER A 88 0.25 6.60 40.56
CA SER A 88 -0.29 7.34 39.42
C SER A 88 0.86 7.91 38.58
N ALA A 89 1.22 7.20 37.51
CA ALA A 89 2.29 7.56 36.58
C ALA A 89 1.82 8.63 35.57
N SER A 90 1.60 9.85 36.04
CA SER A 90 1.39 11.01 35.16
C SER A 90 1.96 12.28 35.77
N ILE A 91 3.17 12.21 36.32
CA ILE A 91 3.98 13.41 36.48
C ILE A 91 4.71 13.54 35.14
N GLU A 92 4.18 14.38 34.26
CA GLU A 92 4.83 14.80 33.03
C GLU A 92 6.09 15.58 33.45
N VAL A 93 7.22 14.89 33.51
CA VAL A 93 8.51 15.52 33.77
C VAL A 93 8.85 16.31 32.52
N GLU A 94 8.98 17.63 32.62
CA GLU A 94 9.47 18.46 31.53
C GLU A 94 10.80 17.88 31.06
N ALA A 95 10.86 17.40 29.81
CA ALA A 95 12.04 16.76 29.24
C ALA A 95 13.15 17.77 28.88
N ASP A 96 12.80 19.05 28.76
CA ASP A 96 13.70 20.13 28.35
C ASP A 96 15.00 20.24 29.17
N PRO A 97 15.05 20.03 30.50
CA PRO A 97 16.30 20.07 31.27
C PRO A 97 17.23 18.89 30.99
N TYR A 98 16.70 17.81 30.39
CA TYR A 98 17.39 16.54 30.19
C TYR A 98 17.68 16.25 28.71
N ALA A 99 17.22 17.10 27.79
CA ALA A 99 17.63 17.04 26.40
C ALA A 99 19.14 17.28 26.33
N LEU A 100 19.91 16.22 26.08
CA LEU A 100 21.33 16.32 25.75
C LEU A 100 21.41 17.28 24.56
N SER A 101 22.06 18.44 24.75
CA SER A 101 22.33 19.36 23.64
C SER A 101 22.97 18.55 22.52
N SER A 102 22.50 18.72 21.28
CA SER A 102 23.13 18.12 20.10
C SER A 102 24.66 18.24 20.23
N ILE A 103 25.37 17.18 19.86
CA ILE A 103 26.84 17.09 19.95
C ILE A 103 27.51 18.28 19.23
N ASP A 104 26.78 18.97 18.36
CA ASP A 104 27.13 20.25 17.76
C ASP A 104 26.17 21.38 18.22
N PRO A 105 26.47 22.11 19.32
CA PRO A 105 25.72 23.29 19.69
C PRO A 105 26.00 24.41 18.68
N GLN A 106 24.95 25.04 18.13
CA GLN A 106 25.11 26.16 17.21
C GLN A 106 26.02 27.24 17.83
N VAL A 107 27.18 27.46 17.20
CA VAL A 107 28.23 28.39 17.68
C VAL A 107 27.76 29.84 17.72
N VAL A 108 26.69 30.16 16.99
CA VAL A 108 26.06 31.49 16.96
C VAL A 108 24.64 31.38 17.50
N PRO A 109 24.30 32.08 18.59
CA PRO A 109 22.93 32.09 19.09
C PRO A 109 22.02 32.75 18.04
N ALA A 110 20.93 32.08 17.68
CA ALA A 110 19.92 32.61 16.77
C ALA A 110 19.47 34.01 17.21
N THR A 111 19.68 35.01 16.35
CA THR A 111 19.39 36.42 16.68
C THR A 111 18.09 36.91 16.07
N GLU A 112 17.60 36.25 15.02
CA GLU A 112 16.43 36.69 14.28
C GLU A 112 15.12 36.34 14.99
N LEU A 113 14.09 37.14 14.73
CA LEU A 113 12.73 36.85 15.18
C LEU A 113 12.08 35.87 14.19
N ARG A 114 11.26 34.95 14.71
CA ARG A 114 10.58 33.94 13.89
C ARG A 114 9.59 34.60 12.94
N LYS A 115 9.66 34.19 11.69
CA LYS A 115 8.77 34.61 10.60
C LYS A 115 7.82 33.47 10.26
N ASP A 116 6.76 33.76 9.52
CA ASP A 116 5.95 32.71 8.93
C ASP A 116 6.66 32.16 7.68
N PRO A 117 6.81 30.83 7.55
CA PRO A 117 7.35 30.25 6.35
C PRO A 117 6.41 30.49 5.18
N LYS A 118 6.96 30.74 3.99
CA LYS A 118 6.17 30.83 2.77
C LYS A 118 5.57 29.45 2.46
N LEU A 119 4.25 29.39 2.39
CA LEU A 119 3.52 28.16 2.07
C LEU A 119 3.35 28.06 0.56
N LEU A 120 3.91 27.02 -0.03
CA LEU A 120 3.83 26.76 -1.45
C LEU A 120 2.48 26.07 -1.75
N PRO A 121 1.73 26.51 -2.77
CA PRO A 121 0.54 25.80 -3.20
C PRO A 121 0.93 24.46 -3.85
N VAL A 122 -0.06 23.56 -4.02
CA VAL A 122 0.13 22.38 -4.87
C VAL A 122 0.27 22.79 -6.34
N ALA A 123 0.99 21.98 -7.09
CA ALA A 123 1.28 22.17 -8.51
C ALA A 123 0.94 20.90 -9.31
N ASP A 124 1.03 21.00 -10.64
CA ASP A 124 0.96 19.87 -11.58
C ASP A 124 -0.23 18.93 -11.34
N TYR A 125 -1.43 19.45 -11.63
CA TYR A 125 -2.65 18.67 -11.49
C TYR A 125 -2.78 17.58 -12.55
N GLU A 126 -3.12 16.37 -12.10
CA GLU A 126 -3.63 15.27 -12.92
C GLU A 126 -5.07 14.97 -12.50
N VAL A 127 -6.00 15.03 -13.44
CA VAL A 127 -7.44 14.87 -13.12
C VAL A 127 -8.07 13.84 -14.06
N HIS A 128 -8.61 12.80 -13.46
CA HIS A 128 -9.32 11.74 -14.16
C HIS A 128 -10.78 11.71 -13.74
N ALA A 129 -11.63 11.12 -14.57
CA ALA A 129 -13.01 10.86 -14.21
C ALA A 129 -13.36 9.42 -14.51
N VAL A 130 -14.08 8.81 -13.58
CA VAL A 130 -14.56 7.45 -13.69
C VAL A 130 -16.05 7.43 -13.36
N THR A 131 -16.81 6.63 -14.08
CA THR A 131 -18.16 6.26 -13.69
C THR A 131 -18.16 4.76 -13.49
N GLY A 132 -18.61 4.31 -12.33
CA GLY A 132 -18.50 2.92 -11.94
C GLY A 132 -19.34 2.60 -10.71
N VAL A 133 -19.16 1.40 -10.21
CA VAL A 133 -19.88 0.89 -9.05
C VAL A 133 -18.94 0.86 -7.85
N PHE A 134 -19.38 1.45 -6.74
CA PHE A 134 -18.60 1.62 -5.52
C PHE A 134 -19.26 0.89 -4.35
N GLY A 135 -18.45 0.19 -3.55
CA GLY A 135 -18.91 -0.54 -2.36
C GLY A 135 -18.74 0.28 -1.08
N PHE A 136 -19.82 0.52 -0.35
CA PHE A 136 -19.79 1.21 0.95
C PHE A 136 -20.26 0.28 2.06
N ILE A 137 -19.71 0.41 3.25
CA ILE A 137 -20.22 -0.24 4.44
C ILE A 137 -21.52 0.47 4.86
N ASP A 138 -22.61 -0.27 4.94
CA ASP A 138 -23.84 0.19 5.59
C ASP A 138 -23.84 -0.27 7.05
N GLU A 139 -23.53 0.65 7.97
CA GLU A 139 -23.56 0.37 9.41
C GLU A 139 -24.92 -0.17 9.88
N ALA A 140 -26.02 0.29 9.29
CA ALA A 140 -27.35 -0.17 9.69
C ALA A 140 -27.58 -1.61 9.25
N GLU A 141 -27.12 -1.97 8.06
CA GLU A 141 -27.17 -3.33 7.52
C GLU A 141 -26.27 -4.28 8.29
N MET A 142 -25.01 -3.89 8.54
CA MET A 142 -24.09 -4.67 9.36
C MET A 142 -24.66 -4.90 10.77
N ARG A 143 -25.23 -3.86 11.39
CA ARG A 143 -25.87 -3.99 12.72
C ARG A 143 -27.08 -4.91 12.67
N ARG A 144 -27.89 -4.86 11.61
CA ARG A 144 -29.04 -5.75 11.43
C ARG A 144 -28.60 -7.20 11.28
N ARG A 145 -27.60 -7.49 10.45
CA ARG A 145 -27.05 -8.84 10.28
C ARG A 145 -26.39 -9.37 11.55
N ALA A 146 -25.61 -8.54 12.24
CA ALA A 146 -25.01 -8.94 13.52
C ALA A 146 -26.09 -9.31 14.57
N LEU A 147 -27.20 -8.58 14.60
CA LEU A 147 -28.34 -8.92 15.48
C LEU A 147 -29.07 -10.20 15.03
N GLU A 148 -29.18 -10.45 13.73
CA GLU A 148 -29.77 -11.66 13.18
C GLU A 148 -28.88 -12.89 13.44
N GLU A 149 -27.57 -12.79 13.23
CA GLU A 149 -26.60 -13.83 13.57
C GLU A 149 -26.61 -14.15 15.07
N GLN A 150 -26.68 -13.13 15.93
CA GLN A 150 -26.83 -13.34 17.38
C GLN A 150 -28.14 -14.06 17.72
N ARG A 151 -29.24 -13.76 17.02
CA ARG A 151 -30.52 -14.46 17.20
C ARG A 151 -30.45 -15.91 16.74
N ASN A 152 -29.87 -16.16 15.57
CA ASN A 152 -29.71 -17.49 15.00
C ASN A 152 -28.76 -18.35 15.85
N ALA A 153 -27.67 -17.78 16.35
CA ALA A 153 -26.75 -18.44 17.27
C ALA A 153 -27.43 -18.82 18.60
N ALA A 154 -28.22 -17.90 19.16
CA ALA A 154 -29.00 -18.16 20.37
C ALA A 154 -30.10 -19.22 20.16
N GLU A 155 -30.71 -19.28 18.98
CA GLU A 155 -31.68 -20.32 18.62
C GLU A 155 -31.02 -21.69 18.47
N LEU A 156 -29.88 -21.76 17.77
CA LEU A 156 -29.10 -23.00 17.61
C LEU A 156 -28.58 -23.52 18.95
N GLU A 157 -28.18 -22.63 19.87
CA GLU A 157 -27.78 -23.02 21.22
C GLU A 157 -28.95 -23.62 22.00
N ARG A 158 -30.15 -23.00 21.93
CA ARG A 158 -31.37 -23.57 22.53
C ARG A 158 -31.74 -24.92 21.92
N GLU A 159 -31.59 -25.09 20.62
CA GLU A 159 -31.85 -26.37 19.96
C GLU A 159 -30.88 -27.45 20.44
N ARG A 160 -29.58 -27.13 20.54
CA ARG A 160 -28.55 -28.03 21.09
C ARG A 160 -28.81 -28.38 22.54
N GLU A 161 -29.31 -27.45 23.36
CA GLU A 161 -29.71 -27.72 24.74
C GLU A 161 -30.91 -28.66 24.80
N LEU A 162 -31.94 -28.42 23.99
CA LEU A 162 -33.12 -29.29 23.89
C LEU A 162 -32.75 -30.69 23.38
N GLU A 163 -31.83 -30.81 22.44
CA GLU A 163 -31.32 -32.09 21.95
C GLU A 163 -30.55 -32.83 23.04
N ARG A 164 -29.68 -32.13 23.79
CA ARG A 164 -29.00 -32.71 24.97
C ARG A 164 -30.00 -33.18 26.02
N GLU A 165 -31.05 -32.42 26.27
CA GLU A 165 -32.10 -32.80 27.22
C GLU A 165 -32.89 -34.01 26.72
N ARG A 166 -33.23 -34.07 25.42
CA ARG A 166 -33.88 -35.24 24.80
C ARG A 166 -33.00 -36.47 24.90
N ALA A 167 -31.72 -36.36 24.54
CA ALA A 167 -30.75 -37.45 24.64
C ALA A 167 -30.58 -37.93 26.10
N ALA A 168 -30.57 -37.01 27.07
CA ALA A 168 -30.53 -37.37 28.48
C ALA A 168 -31.81 -38.11 28.93
N ARG A 169 -33.00 -37.64 28.53
CA ARG A 169 -34.27 -38.32 28.84
C ARG A 169 -34.39 -39.69 28.17
N GLU A 170 -33.88 -39.85 26.96
CA GLU A 170 -33.82 -41.15 26.26
C GLU A 170 -32.83 -42.10 26.94
N ALA A 171 -31.68 -41.60 27.39
CA ALA A 171 -30.73 -42.38 28.18
C ALA A 171 -31.31 -42.83 29.53
N GLU A 172 -32.17 -42.02 30.16
CA GLU A 172 -32.89 -42.39 31.39
C GLU A 172 -34.04 -43.39 31.14
N ARG A 173 -34.67 -43.37 29.96
CA ARG A 173 -35.79 -44.28 29.60
C ARG A 173 -35.36 -45.60 28.95
N GLY A 174 -34.17 -45.68 28.38
CA GLY A 174 -33.66 -46.87 27.69
C GLY A 174 -32.85 -47.79 28.59
N GLY A 175 -33.50 -48.80 29.16
CA GLY A 175 -32.82 -49.87 29.90
C GLY A 175 -31.72 -50.58 29.07
N PRO A 176 -30.69 -51.14 29.72
CA PRO A 176 -29.54 -51.76 29.05
C PRO A 176 -30.00 -53.01 28.30
N GLY A 177 -30.23 -52.89 26.99
CA GLY A 177 -30.90 -53.98 26.27
C GLY A 177 -30.80 -53.91 24.75
N ARG A 178 -29.90 -54.76 24.24
CA ARG A 178 -29.79 -55.31 22.88
C ARG A 178 -29.13 -54.42 21.82
N GLY A 179 -27.92 -54.85 21.48
CA GLY A 179 -27.21 -54.47 20.26
C GLY A 179 -28.10 -54.63 19.03
N ARG A 180 -28.06 -53.61 18.19
CA ARG A 180 -28.69 -53.60 16.88
C ARG A 180 -27.62 -53.17 15.89
N ASP A 181 -26.97 -54.17 15.31
CA ASP A 181 -26.34 -54.09 13.99
C ASP A 181 -27.40 -53.58 13.01
N GLY A 182 -27.38 -52.29 12.70
CA GLY A 182 -28.27 -51.66 11.75
C GLY A 182 -27.46 -50.65 10.96
N GLY A 183 -27.09 -51.03 9.73
CA GLY A 183 -26.32 -50.21 8.81
C GLY A 183 -26.93 -48.82 8.67
N PHE A 184 -26.13 -47.80 8.99
CA PHE A 184 -26.42 -46.44 8.61
C PHE A 184 -26.14 -46.31 7.11
N GLU A 185 -27.15 -46.69 6.33
CA GLU A 185 -27.31 -46.34 4.93
C GLU A 185 -27.66 -44.84 4.88
N GLY A 186 -26.65 -44.01 5.16
CA GLY A 186 -26.72 -42.56 5.07
C GLY A 186 -26.79 -42.15 3.61
N GLY A 187 -27.98 -42.27 3.03
CA GLY A 187 -28.31 -41.71 1.73
C GLY A 187 -28.17 -40.19 1.79
N PHE A 188 -26.98 -39.69 1.42
CA PHE A 188 -26.83 -38.36 0.84
C PHE A 188 -27.62 -38.37 -0.47
N GLY A 189 -28.93 -38.15 -0.35
CA GLY A 189 -29.78 -37.89 -1.50
C GLY A 189 -29.19 -36.70 -2.25
N PRO A 190 -29.12 -36.74 -3.59
CA PRO A 190 -28.72 -35.59 -4.40
C PRO A 190 -29.80 -34.51 -4.22
N GLY A 191 -29.65 -33.73 -3.16
CA GLY A 191 -30.56 -32.69 -2.77
C GLY A 191 -30.44 -31.52 -3.73
N GLY A 192 -31.53 -31.31 -4.48
CA GLY A 192 -32.00 -29.98 -4.87
C GLY A 192 -31.04 -29.11 -5.68
N MET A 193 -30.83 -29.45 -6.95
CA MET A 193 -30.56 -28.44 -8.00
C MET A 193 -31.88 -27.91 -8.60
N GLU A 194 -32.97 -27.97 -7.85
CA GLU A 194 -34.31 -27.58 -8.30
C GLU A 194 -34.51 -26.09 -7.98
N GLY A 195 -34.19 -25.23 -8.94
CA GLY A 195 -34.36 -23.78 -8.83
C GLY A 195 -33.27 -22.90 -9.42
N MET A 196 -32.35 -23.43 -10.24
CA MET A 196 -31.50 -22.54 -11.06
C MET A 196 -32.40 -21.87 -12.10
N ASP A 197 -32.44 -20.54 -12.06
CA ASP A 197 -33.16 -19.70 -13.00
C ASP A 197 -32.75 -20.06 -14.44
N GLU A 198 -33.71 -20.27 -15.35
CA GLU A 198 -33.42 -20.72 -16.73
C GLU A 198 -32.52 -19.73 -17.48
N ASN A 199 -32.49 -18.47 -17.05
CA ASN A 199 -31.69 -17.39 -17.64
C ASN A 199 -30.28 -17.24 -17.02
N ARG A 200 -29.90 -18.08 -16.06
CA ARG A 200 -28.59 -18.00 -15.38
C ARG A 200 -27.69 -19.16 -15.80
N ARG A 201 -26.54 -18.83 -16.41
CA ARG A 201 -25.48 -19.82 -16.73
C ARG A 201 -24.20 -19.53 -15.95
N PRO A 202 -23.46 -20.55 -15.48
CA PRO A 202 -22.16 -20.32 -14.83
C PRO A 202 -21.12 -19.82 -15.83
N VAL A 203 -20.23 -18.93 -15.38
CA VAL A 203 -19.10 -18.47 -16.20
C VAL A 203 -18.11 -19.61 -16.39
N ALA A 204 -17.66 -19.84 -17.64
CA ALA A 204 -16.75 -20.93 -17.99
C ALA A 204 -15.33 -20.75 -17.42
N MET A 205 -14.87 -19.50 -17.32
CA MET A 205 -13.54 -19.12 -16.81
C MET A 205 -13.69 -18.12 -15.65
N GLN A 206 -13.21 -18.49 -14.46
CA GLN A 206 -13.11 -17.52 -13.36
C GLN A 206 -11.97 -16.54 -13.65
N LEU A 207 -12.32 -15.29 -13.91
CA LEU A 207 -11.33 -14.22 -14.01
C LEU A 207 -10.74 -13.88 -12.63
N PRO A 208 -9.48 -13.44 -12.58
CA PRO A 208 -8.98 -12.74 -11.41
C PRO A 208 -9.92 -11.56 -11.12
N ARG A 209 -10.40 -11.48 -9.89
CA ARG A 209 -11.33 -10.43 -9.46
C ARG A 209 -10.58 -9.10 -9.46
N ALA A 210 -11.00 -8.20 -10.34
CA ALA A 210 -10.57 -6.82 -10.29
C ALA A 210 -11.44 -6.03 -9.31
N GLY A 211 -10.84 -5.06 -8.61
CA GLY A 211 -11.54 -4.19 -7.67
C GLY A 211 -11.71 -4.78 -6.27
N VAL A 212 -12.55 -4.11 -5.47
CA VAL A 212 -12.84 -4.52 -4.10
C VAL A 212 -13.73 -5.77 -4.09
N GLU A 213 -13.30 -6.78 -3.32
CA GLU A 213 -14.14 -7.94 -3.02
C GLU A 213 -15.26 -7.56 -2.06
N LEU A 214 -16.48 -7.94 -2.40
CA LEU A 214 -17.66 -7.71 -1.55
C LEU A 214 -17.94 -8.96 -0.71
N ASP A 215 -18.26 -8.78 0.57
CA ASP A 215 -18.77 -9.84 1.44
C ASP A 215 -20.30 -9.94 1.41
N GLY A 216 -20.94 -9.02 0.69
CA GLY A 216 -22.38 -8.91 0.51
C GLY A 216 -23.07 -8.11 1.61
N THR A 217 -22.34 -7.56 2.59
CA THR A 217 -22.86 -6.61 3.59
C THR A 217 -22.78 -5.16 3.13
N GLU A 218 -22.09 -4.91 2.04
CA GLU A 218 -21.85 -3.58 1.50
C GLU A 218 -23.08 -3.05 0.75
N LEU A 219 -23.32 -1.75 0.92
CA LEU A 219 -24.18 -0.93 0.08
C LEU A 219 -23.43 -0.54 -1.19
N ILE A 220 -23.90 -1.07 -2.30
CA ILE A 220 -23.32 -0.84 -3.62
C ILE A 220 -24.02 0.35 -4.27
N ARG A 221 -23.26 1.28 -4.85
CA ARG A 221 -23.79 2.46 -5.55
C ARG A 221 -23.09 2.72 -6.86
N GLN A 222 -23.86 2.94 -7.92
CA GLN A 222 -23.33 3.50 -9.15
C GLN A 222 -23.12 5.00 -8.98
N LEU A 223 -21.88 5.46 -9.09
CA LEU A 223 -21.50 6.86 -8.92
C LEU A 223 -20.55 7.28 -10.04
N SER A 224 -20.54 8.58 -10.33
CA SER A 224 -19.44 9.20 -11.03
C SER A 224 -18.49 9.84 -10.03
N CYS A 225 -17.20 9.74 -10.31
CA CYS A 225 -16.14 10.22 -9.44
C CYS A 225 -15.10 10.97 -10.26
N ALA A 226 -14.73 12.17 -9.84
CA ALA A 226 -13.50 12.80 -10.28
C ALA A 226 -12.36 12.40 -9.34
N VAL A 227 -11.26 11.90 -9.89
CA VAL A 227 -10.01 11.65 -9.17
C VAL A 227 -9.11 12.83 -9.43
N VAL A 228 -8.77 13.56 -8.37
CA VAL A 228 -7.93 14.75 -8.46
C VAL A 228 -6.62 14.46 -7.75
N MET A 229 -5.52 14.59 -8.48
CA MET A 229 -4.17 14.41 -8.00
C MET A 229 -3.34 15.67 -8.24
N ALA A 230 -2.40 15.96 -7.35
CA ALA A 230 -1.49 17.10 -7.47
C ALA A 230 -0.19 16.86 -6.71
N LYS A 231 0.88 17.54 -7.12
CA LYS A 231 2.18 17.48 -6.45
C LYS A 231 2.26 18.50 -5.33
N VAL A 232 2.75 18.06 -4.18
CA VAL A 232 3.07 18.91 -3.03
C VAL A 232 4.60 19.03 -2.98
N PRO A 233 5.17 20.21 -3.25
CA PRO A 233 6.63 20.40 -3.43
C PRO A 233 7.36 20.37 -2.09
N LEU A 234 7.61 19.16 -1.56
CA LEU A 234 8.16 18.96 -0.22
C LEU A 234 9.59 19.52 -0.04
N PRO A 235 10.56 19.29 -0.94
CA PRO A 235 11.92 19.83 -0.80
C PRO A 235 11.94 21.36 -0.78
N GLU A 236 11.18 22.01 -1.67
CA GLU A 236 11.05 23.45 -1.73
C GLU A 236 10.34 23.99 -0.49
N GLN A 237 9.30 23.31 -0.02
CA GLN A 237 8.60 23.69 1.20
C GLN A 237 9.51 23.61 2.43
N LEU A 238 10.34 22.57 2.54
CA LEU A 238 11.35 22.43 3.59
C LEU A 238 12.37 23.57 3.53
N LYS A 239 12.81 23.95 2.33
CA LYS A 239 13.71 25.08 2.11
C LYS A 239 13.11 26.39 2.60
N GLU A 240 11.83 26.66 2.31
CA GLU A 240 11.12 27.85 2.81
C GLU A 240 10.99 27.85 4.34
N TYR A 241 10.80 26.68 4.97
CA TYR A 241 10.82 26.55 6.43
C TYR A 241 12.20 26.84 7.02
N LYS A 242 13.27 26.25 6.45
CA LYS A 242 14.65 26.52 6.88
C LYS A 242 14.98 28.01 6.74
N ASN A 243 14.64 28.64 5.61
CA ASN A 243 14.86 30.08 5.39
C ASN A 243 14.15 30.97 6.42
N ALA A 244 12.95 30.59 6.87
CA ALA A 244 12.16 31.39 7.81
C ALA A 244 12.53 31.16 9.28
N LEU A 245 13.02 29.96 9.63
CA LEU A 245 13.12 29.52 11.02
C LEU A 245 14.52 29.12 11.47
N ALA A 246 15.44 28.71 10.58
CA ALA A 246 16.73 28.13 10.99
C ALA A 246 17.61 29.11 11.81
N ASP A 247 17.58 30.40 11.47
CA ASP A 247 18.31 31.46 12.17
C ASP A 247 17.48 32.17 13.26
N ALA A 248 16.25 31.70 13.50
CA ALA A 248 15.30 32.33 14.40
C ALA A 248 15.38 31.79 15.83
N LYS A 249 15.08 32.67 16.81
CA LYS A 249 15.10 32.31 18.23
C LYS A 249 14.16 31.14 18.53
N GLY A 250 14.69 30.14 19.24
CA GLY A 250 13.92 28.96 19.63
C GLY A 250 13.66 27.98 18.50
N TYR A 251 14.48 28.02 17.42
CA TYR A 251 14.48 27.02 16.37
C TYR A 251 14.70 25.61 16.91
N ARG A 252 13.95 24.66 16.37
CA ARG A 252 13.98 23.24 16.73
C ARG A 252 13.77 22.40 15.48
N SER A 253 14.79 21.67 15.02
CA SER A 253 14.70 20.87 13.77
C SER A 253 13.65 19.75 13.84
N ASP A 254 13.37 19.24 15.05
CA ASP A 254 12.36 18.21 15.34
C ASP A 254 10.92 18.73 15.34
N ARG A 255 10.71 20.04 15.23
CA ARG A 255 9.36 20.66 15.24
C ARG A 255 9.15 21.63 14.09
N ASP A 256 10.19 22.36 13.70
CA ASP A 256 10.15 23.48 12.77
C ASP A 256 10.33 23.01 11.32
N PHE A 257 9.57 21.99 10.94
CA PHE A 257 9.49 21.42 9.59
C PHE A 257 8.02 21.42 9.11
N PRO A 258 7.74 21.29 7.80
CA PRO A 258 6.36 21.31 7.30
C PRO A 258 5.58 20.09 7.79
N GLN A 259 4.58 20.33 8.64
CA GLN A 259 3.65 19.31 9.13
C GLN A 259 2.28 19.53 8.48
N TYR A 260 1.95 18.73 7.48
CA TYR A 260 0.67 18.83 6.78
C TYR A 260 -0.45 18.27 7.64
N LEU A 261 -1.48 19.08 7.88
CA LEU A 261 -2.69 18.69 8.60
C LEU A 261 -3.80 18.25 7.65
N GLY A 262 -3.75 18.70 6.40
CA GLY A 262 -4.67 18.32 5.33
C GLY A 262 -4.85 19.44 4.31
N TYR A 263 -6.02 19.51 3.70
CA TYR A 263 -6.29 20.47 2.63
C TYR A 263 -7.77 20.88 2.57
N ILE A 264 -8.02 21.97 1.86
CA ILE A 264 -9.36 22.47 1.52
C ILE A 264 -9.50 22.45 0.00
N VAL A 265 -10.62 21.93 -0.49
CA VAL A 265 -10.91 21.87 -1.93
C VAL A 265 -12.04 22.81 -2.30
N GLN A 266 -11.85 23.59 -3.35
CA GLN A 266 -12.93 24.26 -4.06
C GLN A 266 -13.09 23.66 -5.44
N ARG A 267 -14.35 23.62 -5.89
CA ARG A 267 -14.76 23.12 -7.20
C ARG A 267 -15.66 24.15 -7.86
N THR A 268 -15.51 24.31 -9.17
CA THR A 268 -16.41 25.09 -10.02
C THR A 268 -16.94 24.21 -11.15
N VAL A 269 -18.14 24.50 -11.64
CA VAL A 269 -18.70 23.88 -12.85
C VAL A 269 -18.34 24.77 -14.02
N VAL A 270 -17.68 24.22 -15.04
CA VAL A 270 -17.36 24.95 -16.26
C VAL A 270 -18.59 24.90 -17.15
N THR A 271 -19.12 26.07 -17.51
CA THR A 271 -20.30 26.21 -18.40
C THR A 271 -19.90 26.82 -19.73
N ASP A 272 -19.07 27.86 -19.71
CA ASP A 272 -18.44 28.49 -20.86
C ASP A 272 -16.98 28.85 -20.51
N ASP A 273 -16.06 28.83 -21.49
CA ASP A 273 -14.63 29.07 -21.27
C ASP A 273 -14.30 30.49 -20.76
N ASP A 274 -15.15 31.48 -21.08
CA ASP A 274 -14.95 32.89 -20.73
C ASP A 274 -15.73 33.34 -19.46
N ALA A 275 -16.56 32.47 -18.89
CA ALA A 275 -17.36 32.83 -17.72
C ALA A 275 -16.52 32.90 -16.44
N GLU A 276 -16.82 33.87 -15.57
CA GLU A 276 -16.20 33.94 -14.25
C GLU A 276 -16.52 32.67 -13.45
N LEU A 277 -15.48 32.00 -12.92
CA LEU A 277 -15.62 30.73 -12.25
C LEU A 277 -16.23 30.90 -10.84
N ASP A 278 -17.45 30.40 -10.64
CA ASP A 278 -18.16 30.37 -9.35
C ASP A 278 -17.62 29.23 -8.45
N TRP A 279 -16.53 29.51 -7.74
CA TRP A 279 -15.87 28.56 -6.85
C TRP A 279 -16.70 28.23 -5.61
N LYS A 280 -17.07 26.94 -5.47
CA LYS A 280 -17.79 26.42 -4.31
C LYS A 280 -16.90 25.51 -3.50
N LEU A 281 -16.99 25.66 -2.18
CA LEU A 281 -16.31 24.76 -1.25
C LEU A 281 -16.86 23.34 -1.43
N LEU A 282 -15.98 22.40 -1.77
CA LEU A 282 -16.35 21.00 -1.91
C LEU A 282 -16.61 20.41 -0.52
N ARG A 283 -17.69 19.64 -0.40
CA ARG A 283 -18.03 18.91 0.82
C ARG A 283 -17.92 17.44 0.51
N PHE A 284 -16.96 16.78 1.15
CA PHE A 284 -16.84 15.34 1.07
C PHE A 284 -18.01 14.71 1.82
N PRO A 285 -18.84 13.88 1.16
CA PRO A 285 -19.80 13.08 1.89
C PRO A 285 -19.02 12.08 2.75
N ASN A 286 -19.45 11.86 3.99
CA ASN A 286 -18.93 10.79 4.87
C ASN A 286 -19.43 9.40 4.41
N GLY A 287 -19.49 9.22 3.09
CA GLY A 287 -20.20 8.17 2.35
C GLY A 287 -21.69 7.94 2.69
N HIS A 288 -22.26 8.64 3.67
CA HIS A 288 -23.72 8.80 3.83
C HIS A 288 -24.29 9.77 2.78
N VAL A 289 -24.14 9.47 1.50
CA VAL A 289 -24.87 10.20 0.45
C VAL A 289 -26.36 9.84 0.59
N GLY A 290 -27.22 10.83 0.82
CA GLY A 290 -28.69 10.65 0.83
C GLY A 290 -29.37 10.62 2.20
N VAL A 291 -28.66 10.70 3.33
CA VAL A 291 -29.31 10.86 4.65
C VAL A 291 -29.66 12.34 4.84
N GLU A 292 -30.88 12.69 4.45
CA GLU A 292 -31.46 14.02 4.59
C GLU A 292 -31.45 14.43 6.08
N GLY A 293 -30.56 15.35 6.46
CA GLY A 293 -30.50 15.90 7.82
C GLY A 293 -29.20 15.65 8.58
N ASP A 294 -28.28 14.83 8.05
CA ASP A 294 -26.95 14.79 8.64
C ASP A 294 -26.26 16.12 8.34
N LYS A 295 -25.88 16.83 9.41
CA LYS A 295 -25.24 18.15 9.29
C LYS A 295 -23.93 17.89 8.57
N GLN A 296 -23.92 18.06 7.25
CA GLN A 296 -22.73 17.99 6.41
C GLN A 296 -21.68 18.86 7.07
N ARG A 297 -20.82 18.22 7.87
CA ARG A 297 -19.76 18.93 8.55
C ARG A 297 -18.86 19.36 7.41
N TYR A 298 -18.54 20.64 7.37
CA TYR A 298 -17.39 21.08 6.61
C TYR A 298 -16.22 20.31 7.21
N LEU A 299 -15.89 19.18 6.59
CA LEU A 299 -14.64 18.49 6.75
C LEU A 299 -13.59 19.38 6.07
N SER A 300 -13.39 20.57 6.63
CA SER A 300 -12.08 21.16 6.65
C SER A 300 -11.27 20.25 7.58
N ALA A 301 -10.06 19.85 7.18
CA ALA A 301 -9.11 19.07 7.98
C ALA A 301 -8.62 19.76 9.27
N ILE A 302 -9.46 20.62 9.86
CA ILE A 302 -9.21 21.54 10.97
C ILE A 302 -10.11 21.17 12.15
N THR A 303 -10.41 19.88 12.32
CA THR A 303 -10.77 19.43 13.68
C THR A 303 -9.47 19.36 14.47
N ASN A 304 -9.45 19.79 15.73
CA ASN A 304 -8.28 19.70 16.64
C ASN A 304 -7.74 18.26 16.85
N ALA A 305 -8.27 17.29 16.10
CA ALA A 305 -7.79 15.94 16.02
C ALA A 305 -6.52 15.88 15.15
N PRO A 306 -5.52 15.08 15.52
CA PRO A 306 -4.35 14.82 14.68
C PRO A 306 -4.80 14.31 13.29
N GLY A 307 -4.13 14.77 12.22
CA GLY A 307 -4.60 14.71 10.83
C GLY A 307 -5.01 13.33 10.27
N LEU A 308 -4.60 12.23 10.90
CA LEU A 308 -5.06 10.87 10.59
C LEU A 308 -6.58 10.72 10.69
N GLU A 309 -7.22 11.37 11.66
CA GLU A 309 -8.67 11.23 11.84
C GLU A 309 -9.50 11.80 10.67
N PHE A 310 -8.92 12.65 9.82
CA PHE A 310 -9.66 13.25 8.72
C PHE A 310 -9.97 12.26 7.60
N ILE A 311 -8.92 11.62 7.06
CA ILE A 311 -9.08 10.65 5.97
C ILE A 311 -9.84 9.44 6.50
N ASP A 312 -9.49 8.95 7.69
CA ASP A 312 -10.19 7.84 8.34
C ASP A 312 -11.70 8.09 8.46
N LYS A 313 -12.13 9.31 8.80
CA LYS A 313 -13.56 9.65 8.86
C LYS A 313 -14.21 9.78 7.49
N MET A 314 -13.46 10.21 6.48
CA MET A 314 -13.94 10.31 5.10
C MET A 314 -14.16 8.93 4.48
N THR A 315 -13.28 7.98 4.81
CA THR A 315 -13.25 6.63 4.24
C THR A 315 -13.79 5.56 5.18
N TYR A 316 -14.24 5.92 6.39
CA TYR A 316 -14.70 4.97 7.42
C TYR A 316 -15.77 3.98 6.90
N ASN A 317 -16.64 4.46 6.02
CA ASN A 317 -17.73 3.67 5.48
C ASN A 317 -17.41 3.12 4.08
N TRP A 318 -16.15 3.16 3.63
CA TRP A 318 -15.76 2.50 2.39
C TRP A 318 -15.59 1.01 2.68
N ALA A 319 -16.02 0.16 1.74
CA ALA A 319 -15.63 -1.25 1.77
C ALA A 319 -14.09 -1.34 1.82
N ARG A 320 -13.54 -2.44 2.34
CA ARG A 320 -12.09 -2.58 2.52
C ARG A 320 -11.37 -2.20 1.23
N GLY A 321 -10.56 -1.14 1.31
CA GLY A 321 -9.95 -0.51 0.15
C GLY A 321 -8.98 -1.44 -0.57
N LEU A 322 -8.80 -1.17 -1.87
CA LEU A 322 -7.70 -1.73 -2.63
C LEU A 322 -6.38 -1.26 -2.02
N GLU A 323 -5.40 -2.15 -2.00
CA GLU A 323 -4.04 -1.77 -1.64
C GLU A 323 -3.49 -0.82 -2.73
N ASP A 324 -2.74 0.18 -2.29
CA ASP A 324 -2.11 1.14 -3.20
C ASP A 324 -0.97 0.43 -3.96
N VAL A 325 -0.90 0.63 -5.29
CA VAL A 325 0.08 -0.05 -6.16
C VAL A 325 1.35 0.79 -6.39
N TYR A 326 1.47 1.97 -5.77
CA TYR A 326 2.59 2.89 -5.95
C TYR A 326 3.56 2.91 -4.77
N ASP A 327 4.71 3.52 -4.99
CA ASP A 327 5.73 3.69 -3.94
C ASP A 327 5.19 4.44 -2.71
N PRO A 328 5.13 3.77 -1.53
CA PRO A 328 4.57 4.35 -0.32
C PRO A 328 5.33 5.59 0.18
N ARG A 329 6.53 5.90 -0.33
CA ARG A 329 7.24 7.14 0.02
C ARG A 329 6.56 8.42 -0.50
N TYR A 330 5.74 8.31 -1.56
CA TYR A 330 4.95 9.43 -2.07
C TYR A 330 3.62 9.62 -1.32
N TYR A 331 3.23 8.65 -0.48
CA TYR A 331 2.02 8.69 0.31
C TYR A 331 2.18 9.57 1.56
N HIS A 332 1.22 10.46 1.80
CA HIS A 332 1.12 11.17 3.07
C HIS A 332 -0.28 10.99 3.66
N PRO A 333 -0.42 10.50 4.92
CA PRO A 333 -1.71 10.10 5.49
C PRO A 333 -2.73 11.23 5.70
N SER A 334 -2.32 12.49 5.55
CA SER A 334 -3.23 13.65 5.58
C SER A 334 -3.46 14.28 4.21
N LEU A 335 -2.77 13.84 3.16
CA LEU A 335 -2.86 14.41 1.80
C LEU A 335 -3.39 13.41 0.78
N THR A 336 -3.17 12.11 1.00
CA THR A 336 -3.45 11.06 0.04
C THR A 336 -4.60 10.19 0.53
N VAL A 337 -5.81 10.43 0.01
CA VAL A 337 -6.95 9.53 0.29
C VAL A 337 -6.66 8.18 -0.38
N PRO A 338 -6.89 7.03 0.27
CA PRO A 338 -6.72 5.72 -0.35
C PRO A 338 -7.65 5.57 -1.57
N PRO A 339 -7.44 4.58 -2.46
CA PRO A 339 -8.30 4.40 -3.61
C PRO A 339 -9.72 4.10 -3.17
N ALA A 340 -10.70 4.73 -3.82
CA ALA A 340 -12.09 4.46 -3.48
C ALA A 340 -12.48 3.01 -3.84
N PRO A 341 -13.46 2.41 -3.14
CA PRO A 341 -13.77 0.98 -3.25
C PRO A 341 -14.51 0.64 -4.54
N LEU A 342 -13.82 0.71 -5.68
CA LEU A 342 -14.32 0.42 -7.01
C LEU A 342 -14.52 -1.09 -7.16
N VAL A 343 -15.72 -1.51 -7.51
CA VAL A 343 -16.12 -2.93 -7.63
C VAL A 343 -15.96 -3.38 -9.07
N GLY A 344 -15.39 -4.57 -9.28
CA GLY A 344 -15.26 -5.19 -10.60
C GLY A 344 -14.17 -4.57 -11.49
N ARG A 345 -13.44 -3.56 -10.99
CA ARG A 345 -12.38 -2.88 -11.75
C ARG A 345 -11.27 -2.36 -10.84
N ASN A 346 -10.03 -2.46 -11.32
CA ASN A 346 -8.87 -1.83 -10.70
C ASN A 346 -8.76 -0.37 -11.17
N TRP A 347 -8.28 0.51 -10.30
CA TRP A 347 -8.06 1.91 -10.66
C TRP A 347 -7.03 2.09 -11.77
N GLY A 348 -6.02 1.21 -11.84
CA GLY A 348 -4.89 1.36 -12.75
C GLY A 348 -4.22 2.73 -12.57
N GLU A 349 -3.73 3.29 -13.67
CA GLU A 349 -3.07 4.61 -13.70
C GLU A 349 -3.99 5.78 -13.32
N MET A 350 -5.32 5.62 -13.31
CA MET A 350 -6.24 6.73 -13.05
C MET A 350 -6.22 7.23 -11.59
N ALA A 351 -5.66 6.46 -10.67
CA ALA A 351 -5.57 6.81 -9.25
C ALA A 351 -4.16 7.14 -8.77
N TYR A 352 -3.19 7.21 -9.69
CA TYR A 352 -1.79 7.50 -9.37
C TYR A 352 -1.25 8.52 -10.35
N MET A 353 -0.31 9.35 -9.89
CA MET A 353 0.32 10.31 -10.81
C MET A 353 1.31 9.59 -11.71
N SER A 354 1.37 10.00 -12.98
CA SER A 354 2.25 9.39 -14.00
C SER A 354 3.74 9.40 -13.65
N GLU A 355 4.18 10.32 -12.80
CA GLU A 355 5.57 10.42 -12.33
C GLU A 355 5.88 9.59 -11.08
N VAL A 356 4.86 9.01 -10.44
CA VAL A 356 5.06 8.19 -9.24
C VAL A 356 5.31 6.75 -9.69
N PRO A 357 6.47 6.16 -9.35
CA PRO A 357 6.79 4.81 -9.74
C PRO A 357 5.86 3.81 -9.05
N LEU A 358 5.58 2.71 -9.74
CA LEU A 358 4.82 1.61 -9.15
C LEU A 358 5.66 0.91 -8.09
N ALA A 359 5.03 0.41 -7.03
CA ALA A 359 5.72 -0.32 -5.96
C ALA A 359 6.51 -1.51 -6.52
N SER A 360 5.94 -2.21 -7.51
CA SER A 360 6.61 -3.32 -8.19
C SER A 360 7.86 -2.89 -8.98
N GLU A 361 7.87 -1.68 -9.53
CA GLU A 361 9.05 -1.14 -10.24
C GLU A 361 10.16 -0.80 -9.25
N VAL A 362 9.81 -0.17 -8.12
CA VAL A 362 10.79 0.13 -7.06
C VAL A 362 11.35 -1.14 -6.44
N GLU A 363 10.53 -2.16 -6.22
CA GLU A 363 10.99 -3.46 -5.75
C GLU A 363 11.96 -4.11 -6.75
N ALA A 364 11.64 -4.08 -8.05
CA ALA A 364 12.52 -4.59 -9.11
C ALA A 364 13.85 -3.83 -9.19
N ASP A 365 13.81 -2.49 -9.15
CA ASP A 365 15.01 -1.63 -9.17
C ASP A 365 15.88 -1.87 -7.93
N MET A 366 15.26 -2.09 -6.77
CA MET A 366 15.98 -2.46 -5.54
C MET A 366 16.65 -3.83 -5.68
N GLU A 367 15.95 -4.83 -6.20
CA GLU A 367 16.51 -6.16 -6.46
C GLU A 367 17.71 -6.09 -7.44
N GLU A 368 17.60 -5.32 -8.53
CA GLU A 368 18.70 -5.12 -9.48
C GLU A 368 19.92 -4.46 -8.82
N SER A 369 19.70 -3.46 -7.93
CA SER A 369 20.80 -2.80 -7.21
C SER A 369 21.55 -3.72 -6.23
N PHE A 370 20.89 -4.75 -5.70
CA PHE A 370 21.55 -5.76 -4.86
C PHE A 370 22.37 -6.76 -5.68
N GLU A 371 21.95 -7.08 -6.90
CA GLU A 371 22.70 -7.98 -7.79
C GLU A 371 23.97 -7.33 -8.33
N ASP A 372 23.94 -6.02 -8.58
CA ASP A 372 25.07 -5.25 -9.10
C ASP A 372 26.11 -4.87 -8.04
N THR A 373 25.86 -5.14 -6.76
CA THR A 373 26.92 -5.04 -5.75
C THR A 373 27.85 -6.24 -6.00
N PRO A 374 29.02 -6.07 -6.66
CA PRO A 374 29.84 -7.20 -7.06
C PRO A 374 30.11 -8.00 -5.80
N ALA A 375 29.62 -9.24 -5.77
CA ALA A 375 29.88 -10.17 -4.68
C ALA A 375 31.36 -10.02 -4.40
N ALA A 376 31.71 -9.43 -3.25
CA ALA A 376 33.07 -9.03 -2.96
C ALA A 376 33.89 -10.32 -3.00
N THR A 377 34.41 -10.63 -4.17
CA THR A 377 35.25 -11.77 -4.45
C THR A 377 36.51 -11.38 -3.72
N GLY A 378 36.57 -11.84 -2.47
CA GLY A 378 37.76 -11.79 -1.65
C GLY A 378 38.84 -12.60 -2.34
N GLU A 379 39.45 -12.04 -3.38
CA GLU A 379 40.84 -12.26 -3.69
C GLU A 379 41.63 -11.51 -2.62
N GLY A 380 41.59 -12.07 -1.41
CA GLY A 380 42.57 -11.81 -0.39
C GLY A 380 43.90 -12.38 -0.90
N GLU A 381 44.69 -11.54 -1.55
CA GLU A 381 46.14 -11.73 -1.57
C GLU A 381 46.59 -11.74 -0.11
N GLY A 382 47.02 -12.92 0.32
CA GLY A 382 47.44 -13.18 1.68
C GLY A 382 48.58 -12.27 2.12
N ASN A 383 48.43 -11.71 3.31
CA ASN A 383 49.41 -11.74 4.40
C ASN A 383 48.84 -10.91 5.56
N ASP A 384 48.25 -11.58 6.56
CA ASP A 384 48.84 -11.62 7.89
C ASP A 384 48.01 -12.48 8.86
N PRO A 385 48.66 -13.24 9.76
CA PRO A 385 48.01 -14.15 10.70
C PRO A 385 47.79 -13.45 12.05
N LEU A 386 46.65 -12.82 12.26
CA LEU A 386 46.17 -12.47 13.60
C LEU A 386 44.68 -12.81 13.74
N ASP A 387 44.51 -14.09 14.04
CA ASP A 387 43.32 -14.77 14.51
C ASP A 387 42.82 -14.12 15.82
N PHE A 388 41.73 -13.35 15.71
CA PHE A 388 41.02 -12.73 16.85
C PHE A 388 39.59 -13.28 16.99
N THR A 389 39.32 -14.45 16.42
CA THR A 389 37.98 -15.06 16.39
C THR A 389 37.78 -16.24 17.33
N ASP A 390 38.79 -16.64 18.12
CA ASP A 390 38.74 -17.86 18.93
C ASP A 390 38.50 -17.66 20.44
N ALA A 391 37.96 -16.51 20.87
CA ALA A 391 37.71 -16.19 22.29
C ALA A 391 36.23 -16.21 22.74
N LEU A 392 35.34 -16.86 21.98
CA LEU A 392 33.98 -17.20 22.45
C LEU A 392 33.73 -18.71 22.37
N GLY A 393 34.65 -19.46 22.98
CA GLY A 393 34.44 -20.85 23.40
C GLY A 393 33.48 -20.94 24.58
N GLY A 394 32.18 -20.90 24.29
CA GLY A 394 31.06 -21.04 25.25
C GLY A 394 30.06 -22.13 24.86
N ARG A 395 30.55 -23.34 24.57
CA ARG A 395 29.93 -24.66 24.81
C ARG A 395 28.39 -24.73 24.88
N GLY A 396 27.76 -25.01 23.74
CA GLY A 396 26.38 -25.53 23.66
C GLY A 396 26.26 -26.57 22.55
N GLY A 397 26.33 -27.85 22.90
CA GLY A 397 26.30 -28.96 21.95
C GLY A 397 24.95 -29.12 21.28
N GLY A 398 24.94 -29.02 19.95
CA GLY A 398 23.79 -29.32 19.10
C GLY A 398 24.28 -29.94 17.79
N ARG A 399 24.26 -31.26 17.76
CA ARG A 399 24.72 -32.11 16.66
C ARG A 399 23.79 -31.98 15.46
N GLY A 400 24.21 -31.24 14.43
CA GLY A 400 23.51 -31.16 13.13
C GLY A 400 24.52 -31.29 12.01
N GLY A 401 24.65 -32.49 11.45
CA GLY A 401 25.66 -32.83 10.45
C GLY A 401 25.44 -32.11 9.13
N ALA A 402 26.54 -31.58 8.59
CA ALA A 402 26.70 -31.25 7.20
C ALA A 402 26.52 -32.50 6.33
N MET A 403 25.76 -32.37 5.24
CA MET A 403 26.07 -33.07 3.99
C MET A 403 25.78 -32.11 2.83
N GLY A 404 26.87 -31.54 2.30
CA GLY A 404 26.96 -31.28 0.87
C GLY A 404 26.96 -32.62 0.13
N GLY A 405 26.29 -32.64 -1.02
CA GLY A 405 26.07 -33.84 -1.80
C GLY A 405 25.62 -33.49 -3.21
N GLU A 406 26.58 -33.01 -3.98
CA GLU A 406 26.59 -33.06 -5.44
C GLU A 406 26.41 -34.53 -5.92
N PHE A 407 25.87 -34.68 -7.13
CA PHE A 407 25.68 -35.92 -7.91
C PHE A 407 24.50 -36.84 -7.57
N GLY A 408 23.72 -37.13 -8.61
CA GLY A 408 23.40 -38.52 -8.91
C GLY A 408 22.01 -38.82 -9.42
N ARG A 409 21.91 -38.97 -10.75
CA ARG A 409 20.99 -39.90 -11.42
C ARG A 409 20.74 -41.16 -10.58
N GLY A 410 19.50 -41.59 -10.43
CA GLY A 410 19.24 -42.94 -9.94
C GLY A 410 17.78 -43.22 -9.61
N GLY A 411 17.09 -43.85 -10.55
CA GLY A 411 15.73 -44.34 -10.34
C GLY A 411 15.62 -45.34 -9.19
N GLY A 412 14.44 -45.38 -8.58
CA GLY A 412 14.15 -46.32 -7.52
C GLY A 412 12.68 -46.31 -7.12
N ARG A 413 11.85 -47.01 -7.90
CA ARG A 413 10.53 -47.50 -7.44
C ARG A 413 10.70 -48.18 -6.08
N ARG A 414 9.83 -47.89 -5.11
CA ARG A 414 9.21 -48.95 -4.30
C ARG A 414 7.87 -48.54 -3.66
N PRO A 415 6.95 -49.50 -3.45
CA PRO A 415 5.52 -49.28 -3.23
C PRO A 415 5.08 -49.56 -1.78
N GLY A 416 3.92 -49.01 -1.41
CA GLY A 416 2.89 -49.67 -0.58
C GLY A 416 3.16 -49.84 0.92
N MET A 417 2.33 -49.18 1.74
CA MET A 417 1.81 -49.61 3.05
C MET A 417 0.80 -48.53 3.49
N GLY A 418 -0.45 -48.77 3.88
CA GLY A 418 -1.09 -49.99 4.34
C GLY A 418 -1.19 -50.03 5.87
N GLY A 419 -2.15 -49.27 6.44
CA GLY A 419 -2.89 -49.68 7.64
C GLY A 419 -2.42 -49.22 9.03
N MET A 420 -3.42 -49.21 9.93
CA MET A 420 -3.41 -49.03 11.40
C MET A 420 -3.27 -47.58 11.89
N GLY A 421 -4.18 -47.02 12.69
CA GLY A 421 -5.03 -47.62 13.71
C GLY A 421 -4.53 -47.16 15.09
N GLY A 422 -5.26 -46.28 15.77
CA GLY A 422 -4.81 -45.77 17.07
C GLY A 422 -5.79 -44.81 17.75
N ARG A 423 -6.83 -45.37 18.35
CA ARG A 423 -7.64 -44.71 19.40
C ARG A 423 -6.75 -44.25 20.55
N ARG A 424 -6.94 -43.02 21.03
CA ARG A 424 -6.69 -42.66 22.43
C ARG A 424 -7.86 -41.82 22.98
N PRO A 425 -8.54 -42.28 24.03
CA PRO A 425 -9.44 -41.48 24.85
C PRO A 425 -8.69 -40.93 26.06
N GLY A 426 -8.91 -39.67 26.45
CA GLY A 426 -8.52 -39.23 27.79
C GLY A 426 -8.40 -37.72 27.99
N MET A 427 -9.10 -37.26 29.04
CA MET A 427 -9.00 -35.98 29.75
C MET A 427 -9.62 -34.76 29.02
N GLY A 428 -10.70 -34.15 29.50
CA GLY A 428 -11.06 -33.91 30.91
C GLY A 428 -10.37 -32.63 31.39
N GLY A 429 -10.77 -31.49 30.82
CA GLY A 429 -10.26 -30.17 31.17
C GLY A 429 -11.39 -29.14 31.06
N ARG A 430 -11.83 -28.68 32.23
CA ARG A 430 -12.86 -27.66 32.46
C ARG A 430 -12.53 -26.39 31.66
N GLY A 431 -13.51 -25.95 30.87
CA GLY A 431 -13.42 -24.72 30.09
C GLY A 431 -13.55 -23.47 30.97
N GLU A 432 -12.60 -22.57 30.79
CA GLU A 432 -12.71 -21.15 31.08
C GLU A 432 -12.39 -20.47 29.74
N PHE A 433 -13.40 -20.40 28.88
CA PHE A 433 -13.33 -19.70 27.60
C PHE A 433 -13.53 -18.22 27.90
N ASP A 434 -12.44 -17.52 28.20
CA ASP A 434 -12.39 -16.08 28.08
C ASP A 434 -12.20 -15.74 26.60
N GLY A 435 -13.27 -15.23 26.00
CA GLY A 435 -13.36 -14.86 24.60
C GLY A 435 -12.56 -13.59 24.32
N GLY A 436 -11.26 -13.75 24.09
CA GLY A 436 -10.43 -12.74 23.46
C GLY A 436 -9.92 -13.28 22.14
N GLY A 437 -10.64 -13.00 21.04
CA GLY A 437 -10.22 -13.31 19.69
C GLY A 437 -8.86 -12.69 19.40
N GLY A 438 -7.80 -13.49 19.59
CA GLY A 438 -6.44 -13.12 19.29
C GLY A 438 -6.33 -12.80 17.82
N ARG A 439 -6.21 -11.51 17.52
CA ARG A 439 -5.63 -11.03 16.27
C ARG A 439 -4.34 -11.81 16.06
N GLY A 440 -4.33 -12.66 15.04
CA GLY A 440 -3.16 -13.41 14.63
C GLY A 440 -2.02 -12.43 14.39
N GLY A 441 -1.01 -12.49 15.26
CA GLY A 441 0.29 -11.89 15.04
C GLY A 441 0.98 -12.61 13.91
N GLY A 442 0.60 -12.28 12.67
CA GLY A 442 1.43 -12.53 11.52
C GLY A 442 2.67 -11.64 11.65
N MET A 443 3.84 -12.25 11.71
CA MET A 443 5.14 -11.62 11.54
C MET A 443 5.32 -11.11 10.09
N GLY A 444 4.35 -10.35 9.58
CA GLY A 444 4.56 -9.52 8.41
C GLY A 444 5.34 -8.30 8.88
N GLY A 445 6.54 -8.12 8.37
CA GLY A 445 7.29 -6.87 8.52
C GLY A 445 6.40 -5.75 8.04
N GLY A 446 5.72 -5.09 8.98
CA GLY A 446 4.83 -3.99 8.66
C GLY A 446 5.69 -2.90 8.09
N TYR A 447 5.67 -2.76 6.77
CA TYR A 447 5.95 -1.50 6.09
C TYR A 447 5.11 -0.44 6.81
N ARG A 448 5.70 0.19 7.83
CA ARG A 448 5.11 1.33 8.53
C ARG A 448 5.01 2.41 7.46
N GLY A 449 3.83 2.54 6.89
CA GLY A 449 3.58 3.32 5.70
C GLY A 449 4.14 4.74 5.81
N GLY A 450 5.15 5.02 4.99
CA GLY A 450 5.31 6.22 4.15
C GLY A 450 5.40 7.61 4.75
N GLY A 451 5.02 7.83 6.01
CA GLY A 451 4.79 9.18 6.54
C GLY A 451 5.56 9.56 7.79
N GLU A 452 6.35 8.67 8.38
CA GLU A 452 7.17 9.00 9.55
C GLU A 452 8.44 9.67 9.04
N ALA A 453 8.55 10.99 9.22
CA ALA A 453 9.72 11.76 8.85
C ALA A 453 10.99 11.10 9.39
N GLN A 454 11.84 10.62 8.49
CA GLN A 454 13.15 10.12 8.87
C GLN A 454 14.07 11.31 9.08
N PHE A 455 14.81 11.29 10.17
CA PHE A 455 15.82 12.30 10.48
C PHE A 455 17.19 11.64 10.40
N ASP A 456 18.15 12.34 9.80
CA ASP A 456 19.55 11.91 9.79
C ASP A 456 20.18 12.04 11.19
N GLU A 457 21.45 11.66 11.31
CA GLU A 457 22.21 11.78 12.56
C GLU A 457 22.31 13.23 13.07
N ASN A 458 22.09 14.22 12.20
CA ASN A 458 22.10 15.64 12.52
C ASN A 458 20.70 16.16 12.91
N GLY A 459 19.67 15.30 12.91
CA GLY A 459 18.29 15.71 13.14
C GLY A 459 17.70 16.52 11.98
N GLU A 460 18.26 16.42 10.77
CA GLU A 460 17.68 16.97 9.55
C GLU A 460 16.74 15.94 8.90
N MET A 461 15.58 16.39 8.43
CA MET A 461 14.65 15.53 7.71
C MET A 461 15.28 15.05 6.39
N ILE A 462 15.35 13.74 6.21
CA ILE A 462 15.76 13.10 4.96
C ILE A 462 14.56 13.14 4.02
N VAL A 463 14.68 13.89 2.93
CA VAL A 463 13.66 13.96 1.89
C VAL A 463 14.13 13.09 0.73
N GLU A 464 13.58 11.88 0.64
CA GLU A 464 13.92 10.92 -0.44
C GLU A 464 13.17 11.20 -1.74
N VAL A 465 12.00 11.83 -1.65
CA VAL A 465 11.08 12.02 -2.78
C VAL A 465 11.02 13.49 -3.23
N PRO A 466 10.91 13.76 -4.54
CA PRO A 466 10.84 15.12 -5.06
C PRO A 466 9.53 15.83 -4.69
N PHE A 467 8.46 15.10 -4.40
CA PHE A 467 7.16 15.65 -3.99
C PHE A 467 6.35 14.61 -3.20
N LEU A 468 5.32 15.07 -2.49
CA LEU A 468 4.27 14.19 -1.95
C LEU A 468 3.04 14.23 -2.86
N MET A 469 2.34 13.11 -2.99
CA MET A 469 1.11 13.02 -3.77
C MET A 469 -0.09 13.48 -2.94
N LEU A 470 -0.78 14.53 -3.39
CA LEU A 470 -2.13 14.85 -2.90
C LEU A 470 -3.14 14.10 -3.77
N ARG A 471 -4.08 13.37 -3.16
CA ARG A 471 -5.14 12.65 -3.88
C ARG A 471 -6.48 12.74 -3.15
N PHE A 472 -7.55 13.03 -3.88
CA PHE A 472 -8.92 12.92 -3.38
C PHE A 472 -9.92 12.50 -4.44
N PHE A 473 -11.07 12.01 -3.97
CA PHE A 473 -12.16 11.49 -4.78
C PHE A 473 -13.41 12.35 -4.59
N ASP A 474 -13.87 13.03 -5.64
CA ASP A 474 -15.14 13.77 -5.64
C ASP A 474 -16.24 12.92 -6.29
N MET A 475 -16.99 12.22 -5.45
CA MET A 475 -18.15 11.40 -5.84
C MET A 475 -19.46 12.20 -5.96
N THR A 476 -19.41 13.52 -5.83
CA THR A 476 -20.59 14.41 -5.92
C THR A 476 -20.76 15.04 -7.30
N VAL A 477 -19.87 14.68 -8.23
CA VAL A 477 -19.91 15.15 -9.61
C VAL A 477 -21.06 14.50 -10.38
N GLN A 478 -21.55 15.18 -11.41
CA GLN A 478 -22.65 14.71 -12.24
C GLN A 478 -22.13 14.32 -13.63
N PRO A 479 -22.58 13.19 -14.19
CA PRO A 479 -22.28 12.81 -15.56
C PRO A 479 -22.57 13.92 -16.57
N GLY A 480 -21.71 14.06 -17.58
CA GLY A 480 -21.83 15.05 -18.65
C GLY A 480 -21.48 16.48 -18.26
N LYS A 481 -21.07 16.74 -17.01
CA LYS A 481 -20.61 18.06 -16.58
C LYS A 481 -19.09 18.16 -16.57
N GLN A 482 -18.62 19.39 -16.66
CA GLN A 482 -17.21 19.74 -16.63
C GLN A 482 -16.87 20.47 -15.34
N TYR A 483 -15.72 20.16 -14.74
CA TYR A 483 -15.31 20.70 -13.46
C TYR A 483 -13.85 21.15 -13.46
N LYS A 484 -13.54 22.18 -12.67
CA LYS A 484 -12.18 22.55 -12.27
C LYS A 484 -12.08 22.56 -10.75
N TYR A 485 -10.89 22.24 -10.26
CA TYR A 485 -10.58 22.19 -8.83
C TYR A 485 -9.47 23.17 -8.50
N ARG A 486 -9.43 23.63 -7.25
CA ARG A 486 -8.26 24.27 -6.65
C ARG A 486 -8.16 23.86 -5.20
N VAL A 487 -6.93 23.78 -4.70
CA VAL A 487 -6.64 23.25 -3.39
C VAL A 487 -5.88 24.29 -2.57
N GLN A 488 -6.17 24.34 -1.28
CA GLN A 488 -5.44 25.13 -0.30
C GLN A 488 -4.90 24.18 0.77
N LEU A 489 -3.58 24.14 0.94
CA LEU A 489 -2.93 23.30 1.94
C LEU A 489 -3.11 23.91 3.35
N ILE A 490 -3.27 23.03 4.33
CA ILE A 490 -3.33 23.37 5.75
C ILE A 490 -2.12 22.71 6.43
N LEU A 491 -1.27 23.54 7.03
CA LEU A 491 -0.08 23.09 7.75
C LEU A 491 -0.20 23.48 9.23
N ARG A 492 0.53 22.78 10.09
CA ARG A 492 0.67 23.17 11.49
C ARG A 492 1.45 24.48 11.57
N ASP A 493 0.96 25.41 12.39
CA ASP A 493 1.64 26.68 12.63
C ASP A 493 2.90 26.44 13.49
N PRO A 494 4.13 26.63 12.95
CA PRO A 494 5.36 26.46 13.72
C PRO A 494 5.56 27.57 14.77
N ASN A 495 4.75 28.63 14.70
CA ASN A 495 4.77 29.76 15.62
C ASN A 495 3.63 29.68 16.65
N HIS A 496 2.80 28.63 16.66
CA HIS A 496 1.74 28.46 17.66
C HIS A 496 2.32 28.34 19.07
N LYS A 497 1.73 29.05 20.05
CA LYS A 497 2.17 29.11 21.46
C LYS A 497 3.60 29.60 21.75
N MET A 498 4.36 30.01 20.73
CA MET A 498 5.66 30.67 20.93
C MET A 498 5.52 32.03 21.66
N PRO A 499 6.48 32.41 22.54
CA PRO A 499 6.47 33.72 23.19
C PRO A 499 6.50 34.87 22.18
N THR A 500 5.74 35.94 22.40
CA THR A 500 5.71 37.12 21.49
C THR A 500 7.06 37.79 21.35
N THR A 501 7.98 37.63 22.32
CA THR A 501 9.35 38.13 22.27
C THR A 501 10.24 37.42 21.24
N MET A 502 9.82 36.25 20.75
CA MET A 502 10.52 35.46 19.73
C MET A 502 9.93 35.65 18.33
N LEU A 503 8.85 36.41 18.16
CA LEU A 503 8.10 36.50 16.92
C LEU A 503 8.28 37.84 16.24
N GLU A 504 8.27 37.84 14.92
CA GLU A 504 8.16 39.06 14.14
C GLU A 504 6.79 39.73 14.34
N THR A 505 6.72 41.05 14.16
CA THR A 505 5.52 41.85 14.40
C THR A 505 4.32 41.35 13.60
N GLU A 506 4.53 40.93 12.34
CA GLU A 506 3.47 40.39 11.48
C GLU A 506 2.88 39.09 12.04
N VAL A 507 3.75 38.14 12.43
CA VAL A 507 3.37 36.87 13.04
C VAL A 507 2.66 37.10 14.37
N SER A 508 3.14 38.04 15.19
CA SER A 508 2.54 38.36 16.48
C SER A 508 1.16 39.00 16.37
N ASN A 509 0.87 39.71 15.26
CA ASN A 509 -0.42 40.37 15.03
C ASN A 509 -1.47 39.44 14.42
N ARG A 510 -1.06 38.29 13.84
CA ARG A 510 -1.96 37.28 13.30
C ARG A 510 -2.75 36.59 14.43
N ASP A 511 -3.93 36.09 14.10
CA ASP A 511 -4.67 35.17 14.97
C ASP A 511 -3.91 33.84 15.13
N ARG A 512 -3.21 33.70 16.27
CA ARG A 512 -2.47 32.51 16.68
C ARG A 512 -3.26 31.60 17.63
N SER A 513 -4.55 31.88 17.84
CA SER A 513 -5.43 31.00 18.62
C SER A 513 -5.58 29.63 17.97
N ARG A 514 -5.38 29.59 16.65
CA ARG A 514 -5.42 28.38 15.84
C ARG A 514 -4.05 27.71 15.78
N PRO A 515 -3.99 26.37 15.82
CA PRO A 515 -2.76 25.61 15.66
C PRO A 515 -2.34 25.41 14.20
N ASP A 516 -3.09 25.98 13.25
CA ASP A 516 -2.94 25.77 11.81
C ASP A 516 -2.74 27.09 11.05
N ILE A 517 -1.96 27.01 9.96
CA ILE A 517 -1.79 28.04 8.93
C ILE A 517 -2.29 27.51 7.60
N ARG A 518 -2.85 28.40 6.78
CA ARG A 518 -3.38 28.08 5.45
C ARG A 518 -2.52 28.73 4.39
N GLY A 519 -2.14 27.96 3.38
CA GLY A 519 -1.40 28.47 2.22
C GLY A 519 -2.28 29.28 1.29
N ASP A 520 -1.73 29.73 0.17
CA ASP A 520 -2.53 30.30 -0.91
C ASP A 520 -3.30 29.21 -1.66
N TRP A 521 -4.34 29.62 -2.39
CA TRP A 521 -5.00 28.71 -3.33
C TRP A 521 -4.05 28.38 -4.47
N SER A 522 -4.04 27.11 -4.88
CA SER A 522 -3.37 26.67 -6.09
C SER A 522 -3.94 27.32 -7.35
N GLU A 523 -3.19 27.16 -8.44
CA GLU A 523 -3.76 27.36 -9.77
C GLU A 523 -4.92 26.37 -10.00
N PRO A 524 -5.93 26.73 -10.81
CA PRO A 524 -7.00 25.82 -11.18
C PRO A 524 -6.46 24.59 -11.91
N SER A 525 -6.99 23.42 -11.59
CA SER A 525 -6.71 22.18 -12.31
C SER A 525 -7.13 22.29 -13.79
N PRO A 526 -6.62 21.41 -14.66
CA PRO A 526 -7.24 21.12 -15.94
C PRO A 526 -8.74 20.85 -15.78
N THR A 527 -9.51 21.19 -16.82
CA THR A 527 -10.93 20.86 -16.87
C THR A 527 -11.09 19.34 -16.96
N VAL A 528 -11.80 18.75 -16.01
CA VAL A 528 -12.20 17.35 -16.10
C VAL A 528 -13.64 17.24 -16.57
N VAL A 529 -13.84 16.36 -17.55
CA VAL A 529 -15.15 15.94 -18.02
C VAL A 529 -15.55 14.69 -17.26
N ILE A 530 -16.79 14.66 -16.75
CA ILE A 530 -17.35 13.44 -16.16
C ILE A 530 -18.07 12.63 -17.24
N PRO A 531 -17.60 11.41 -17.57
CA PRO A 531 -18.25 10.58 -18.57
C PRO A 531 -19.61 10.09 -18.07
N ARG A 532 -20.53 9.82 -19.01
CA ARG A 532 -21.70 8.99 -18.71
C ARG A 532 -21.27 7.56 -18.41
N ALA A 533 -22.19 6.74 -17.91
CA ALA A 533 -21.90 5.35 -17.65
C ALA A 533 -21.56 4.64 -18.98
N GLY A 534 -20.37 4.04 -19.05
CA GLY A 534 -19.92 3.33 -20.24
C GLY A 534 -18.42 3.43 -20.48
N ILE A 535 -17.79 2.32 -20.81
CA ILE A 535 -16.45 2.23 -21.41
C ILE A 535 -16.66 1.62 -22.79
N ILE A 536 -15.96 2.17 -23.80
CA ILE A 536 -16.04 1.67 -25.16
C ILE A 536 -14.65 1.25 -25.59
N ARG A 537 -14.60 0.05 -26.15
CA ARG A 537 -13.41 -0.61 -26.62
C ARG A 537 -13.57 -1.00 -28.08
N VAL A 538 -12.49 -0.97 -28.83
CA VAL A 538 -12.48 -1.43 -30.22
C VAL A 538 -12.24 -2.94 -30.23
N ALA A 539 -13.24 -3.72 -30.63
CA ALA A 539 -13.19 -5.18 -30.53
C ALA A 539 -12.66 -5.86 -31.80
N GLU A 540 -13.09 -5.39 -32.96
CA GLU A 540 -12.67 -5.98 -34.24
C GLU A 540 -12.85 -5.00 -35.39
N SER A 541 -11.88 -4.99 -36.29
CA SER A 541 -11.98 -4.28 -37.57
C SER A 541 -12.87 -5.01 -38.59
N GLN A 542 -13.77 -4.30 -39.27
CA GLN A 542 -14.49 -4.85 -40.43
C GLN A 542 -13.99 -4.19 -41.71
N SER A 543 -13.29 -4.96 -42.54
CA SER A 543 -12.89 -4.49 -43.86
C SER A 543 -14.12 -4.07 -44.68
N PRO A 544 -14.08 -2.93 -45.38
CA PRO A 544 -15.21 -2.46 -46.18
C PRO A 544 -15.65 -3.54 -47.18
N ARG A 545 -16.82 -4.16 -46.96
CA ARG A 545 -17.39 -5.21 -47.83
C ARG A 545 -18.10 -4.55 -49.02
N GLY A 546 -17.34 -3.94 -49.93
CA GLY A 546 -17.90 -3.26 -51.10
C GLY A 546 -16.81 -2.52 -51.89
N GLY A 547 -17.15 -1.96 -53.05
CA GLY A 547 -16.20 -1.17 -53.85
C GLY A 547 -15.61 0.02 -53.07
N SER A 548 -14.77 0.82 -53.73
CA SER A 548 -14.01 1.97 -53.16
C SER A 548 -14.82 3.05 -52.41
N TYR A 549 -16.13 2.89 -52.30
CA TYR A 549 -17.07 3.78 -51.61
C TYR A 549 -17.71 3.16 -50.35
N SER A 550 -17.30 1.95 -49.94
CA SER A 550 -17.78 1.38 -48.67
C SER A 550 -17.06 2.04 -47.50
N GLU A 551 -17.83 2.49 -46.51
CA GLU A 551 -17.28 3.07 -45.28
C GLU A 551 -16.69 1.97 -44.39
N PRO A 552 -15.57 2.24 -43.70
CA PRO A 552 -15.06 1.32 -42.69
C PRO A 552 -16.09 1.15 -41.57
N ALA A 553 -16.23 -0.08 -41.10
CA ALA A 553 -17.04 -0.41 -39.95
C ALA A 553 -16.17 -1.13 -38.91
N ALA A 554 -16.56 -1.05 -37.65
CA ALA A 554 -15.90 -1.77 -36.55
C ALA A 554 -16.95 -2.47 -35.69
N THR A 555 -16.51 -3.48 -34.95
CA THR A 555 -17.23 -4.01 -33.80
C THR A 555 -16.72 -3.29 -32.55
N MET A 556 -17.61 -2.67 -31.79
CA MET A 556 -17.27 -1.98 -30.54
C MET A 556 -17.80 -2.78 -29.35
N LEU A 557 -16.96 -3.02 -28.36
CA LEU A 557 -17.40 -3.59 -27.08
C LEU A 557 -17.78 -2.44 -26.14
N VAL A 558 -19.06 -2.39 -25.75
CA VAL A 558 -19.59 -1.44 -24.79
C VAL A 558 -19.74 -2.12 -23.44
N GLU A 559 -19.02 -1.62 -22.45
CA GLU A 559 -19.07 -2.06 -21.07
C GLU A 559 -19.78 -1.00 -20.24
N SER A 560 -20.80 -1.38 -19.46
CA SER A 560 -21.48 -0.47 -18.53
C SER A 560 -21.64 -1.12 -17.18
N PHE A 561 -21.68 -0.28 -16.15
CA PHE A 561 -21.92 -0.72 -14.78
C PHE A 561 -23.29 -0.24 -14.33
N GLY A 562 -23.98 -1.07 -13.56
CA GLY A 562 -25.31 -0.76 -13.03
C GLY A 562 -25.55 -1.42 -11.69
N LEU A 563 -26.79 -1.32 -11.23
CA LEU A 563 -27.32 -2.07 -10.10
C LEU A 563 -28.54 -2.84 -10.54
N ASP A 564 -28.66 -4.10 -10.13
CA ASP A 564 -29.89 -4.87 -10.31
C ASP A 564 -31.00 -4.42 -9.32
N GLU A 565 -32.19 -5.01 -9.41
CA GLU A 565 -33.32 -4.70 -8.50
C GLU A 565 -33.01 -4.97 -7.02
N LYS A 566 -31.98 -5.78 -6.73
CA LYS A 566 -31.53 -6.16 -5.39
C LYS A 566 -30.33 -5.32 -4.91
N ASN A 567 -29.91 -4.31 -5.68
CA ASN A 567 -28.70 -3.51 -5.46
C ASN A 567 -27.38 -4.29 -5.53
N ASN A 568 -27.33 -5.42 -6.25
CA ASN A 568 -26.07 -6.07 -6.56
C ASN A 568 -25.37 -5.30 -7.70
N ALA A 569 -24.04 -5.24 -7.63
CA ALA A 569 -23.23 -4.74 -8.73
C ALA A 569 -23.44 -5.65 -9.96
N MET A 570 -23.80 -5.03 -11.08
CA MET A 570 -23.86 -5.70 -12.38
C MET A 570 -22.87 -5.03 -13.34
N GLN A 571 -22.17 -5.87 -14.09
CA GLN A 571 -21.29 -5.45 -15.17
C GLN A 571 -21.86 -6.00 -16.47
N ILE A 572 -22.15 -5.10 -17.38
CA ILE A 572 -22.93 -5.35 -18.59
C ILE A 572 -22.02 -5.17 -19.77
N TYR A 573 -22.08 -6.11 -20.70
CA TYR A 573 -21.28 -6.05 -21.91
C TYR A 573 -22.16 -6.22 -23.14
N LYS A 574 -21.83 -5.47 -24.19
CA LYS A 574 -22.48 -5.61 -25.48
C LYS A 574 -21.51 -5.31 -26.61
N GLU A 575 -21.28 -6.29 -27.47
CA GLU A 575 -20.64 -6.04 -28.77
C GLU A 575 -21.68 -5.42 -29.72
N LEU A 576 -21.36 -4.24 -30.23
CA LEU A 576 -22.10 -3.53 -31.26
C LEU A 576 -21.38 -3.71 -32.60
N GLU A 577 -21.95 -4.53 -33.47
CA GLU A 577 -21.42 -4.77 -34.81
C GLU A 577 -21.81 -3.66 -35.80
N GLY A 578 -21.00 -3.49 -36.85
CA GLY A 578 -21.34 -2.58 -37.95
C GLY A 578 -21.33 -1.12 -37.55
N VAL A 579 -20.54 -0.75 -36.54
CA VAL A 579 -20.38 0.62 -36.09
C VAL A 579 -19.61 1.40 -37.15
N VAL A 580 -20.26 2.42 -37.71
CA VAL A 580 -19.70 3.32 -38.72
C VAL A 580 -19.50 4.72 -38.14
N ARG A 581 -18.86 5.59 -38.91
CA ARG A 581 -18.73 7.02 -38.60
C ARG A 581 -20.09 7.66 -38.32
N GLY A 582 -20.18 8.45 -37.27
CA GLY A 582 -21.39 9.15 -36.84
C GLY A 582 -22.34 8.30 -35.99
N SER A 583 -22.07 7.00 -35.80
CA SER A 583 -22.84 6.16 -34.88
C SER A 583 -22.65 6.61 -33.44
N VAL A 584 -23.74 6.60 -32.68
CA VAL A 584 -23.74 6.80 -31.22
C VAL A 584 -23.86 5.44 -30.55
N MET A 585 -22.98 5.13 -29.60
CA MET A 585 -22.88 3.84 -28.92
C MET A 585 -23.95 3.67 -27.82
N ASN A 586 -25.20 3.98 -28.16
CA ASN A 586 -26.34 3.74 -27.30
C ASN A 586 -27.05 2.46 -27.75
N TYR A 587 -27.51 1.66 -26.80
CA TYR A 587 -28.17 0.39 -27.09
C TYR A 587 -29.38 0.20 -26.19
N GLN A 588 -30.46 -0.33 -26.74
CA GLN A 588 -31.61 -0.78 -25.98
C GLN A 588 -31.99 -2.19 -26.45
N GLY A 589 -32.08 -3.12 -25.51
CA GLY A 589 -32.49 -4.49 -25.78
C GLY A 589 -31.80 -5.49 -24.87
N GLU A 590 -31.59 -6.69 -25.42
CA GLU A 590 -31.07 -7.82 -24.68
C GLU A 590 -29.56 -7.71 -24.46
N VAL A 591 -29.16 -7.79 -23.20
CA VAL A 591 -27.76 -7.76 -22.78
C VAL A 591 -27.45 -8.94 -21.87
N GLU A 592 -26.23 -9.43 -21.97
CA GLU A 592 -25.67 -10.37 -21.00
C GLU A 592 -24.94 -9.59 -19.92
N MET A 593 -25.13 -10.00 -18.67
CA MET A 593 -24.50 -9.36 -17.52
C MET A 593 -23.83 -10.37 -16.61
N LEU A 594 -22.74 -9.94 -15.98
CA LEU A 594 -22.12 -10.68 -14.89
C LEU A 594 -22.83 -10.36 -13.57
N VAL A 595 -23.36 -11.39 -12.92
CA VAL A 595 -23.99 -11.32 -11.59
C VAL A 595 -23.21 -12.14 -10.57
N ASP A 596 -23.53 -11.95 -9.29
CA ASP A 596 -22.94 -12.67 -8.15
C ASP A 596 -21.40 -12.65 -8.16
N GLN A 597 -20.83 -11.46 -8.40
CA GLN A 597 -19.38 -11.22 -8.47
C GLN A 597 -18.70 -11.99 -9.61
N GLY A 598 -19.34 -12.04 -10.79
CA GLY A 598 -18.79 -12.67 -11.99
C GLY A 598 -18.85 -14.19 -11.98
N ARG A 599 -19.76 -14.79 -11.19
CA ARG A 599 -19.92 -16.25 -11.14
C ARG A 599 -20.94 -16.77 -12.15
N PHE A 600 -21.95 -15.94 -12.46
CA PHE A 600 -23.01 -16.29 -13.39
C PHE A 600 -23.19 -15.19 -14.42
N ILE A 601 -23.58 -15.59 -15.62
CA ILE A 601 -24.08 -14.73 -16.68
C ILE A 601 -25.61 -14.81 -16.61
N GLU A 602 -26.25 -13.65 -16.54
CA GLU A 602 -27.70 -13.50 -16.61
C GLU A 602 -28.06 -12.66 -17.82
N THR A 603 -29.09 -13.08 -18.56
CA THR A 603 -29.58 -12.34 -19.73
C THR A 603 -30.78 -11.49 -19.35
N VAL A 604 -30.76 -10.20 -19.72
CA VAL A 604 -31.87 -9.26 -19.48
C VAL A 604 -32.35 -8.65 -20.77
N GLU A 605 -33.65 -8.79 -21.04
CA GLU A 605 -34.29 -8.46 -22.32
C GLU A 605 -34.46 -6.96 -22.61
N ASP A 606 -34.62 -6.11 -21.58
CA ASP A 606 -34.91 -4.68 -21.75
C ASP A 606 -33.93 -3.82 -20.94
N PHE A 607 -32.66 -3.85 -21.34
CA PHE A 607 -31.64 -2.99 -20.76
C PHE A 607 -31.32 -1.81 -21.67
N THR A 608 -31.11 -0.62 -21.10
CA THR A 608 -30.73 0.59 -21.84
C THR A 608 -29.31 1.03 -21.47
N LEU A 609 -28.42 1.00 -22.45
CA LEU A 609 -27.06 1.56 -22.41
C LEU A 609 -27.10 2.97 -23.02
N ASP A 610 -26.87 3.99 -22.19
CA ASP A 610 -26.72 5.39 -22.63
C ASP A 610 -25.30 5.91 -22.36
N THR A 611 -24.40 5.61 -23.30
CA THR A 611 -23.02 6.08 -23.24
C THR A 611 -22.90 7.53 -23.74
N GLY A 612 -23.73 7.89 -24.71
CA GLY A 612 -23.68 9.18 -25.40
C GLY A 612 -22.37 9.43 -26.15
N VAL A 613 -21.58 8.38 -26.42
CA VAL A 613 -20.32 8.47 -27.16
C VAL A 613 -20.57 8.27 -28.64
N MET A 614 -20.01 9.15 -29.46
CA MET A 614 -20.11 9.13 -30.91
C MET A 614 -18.76 8.77 -31.54
N VAL A 615 -18.78 7.91 -32.56
CA VAL A 615 -17.60 7.65 -33.39
C VAL A 615 -17.46 8.75 -34.42
N LEU A 616 -16.37 9.53 -34.34
CA LEU A 616 -16.08 10.63 -35.26
C LEU A 616 -15.32 10.17 -36.50
N ASP A 617 -14.42 9.20 -36.33
CA ASP A 617 -13.68 8.61 -37.44
C ASP A 617 -13.20 7.19 -37.10
N LEU A 618 -12.96 6.40 -38.16
CA LEU A 618 -12.40 5.06 -38.09
C LEU A 618 -11.28 4.95 -39.14
N GLU A 619 -10.09 4.62 -38.69
CA GLU A 619 -8.94 4.31 -39.53
C GLU A 619 -8.48 2.88 -39.24
N GLY A 620 -8.09 2.12 -40.26
CA GLY A 620 -7.71 0.71 -40.12
C GLY A 620 -8.69 -0.27 -40.79
N GLY A 621 -8.56 -1.56 -40.46
CA GLY A 621 -9.35 -2.65 -41.03
C GLY A 621 -9.10 -2.94 -42.51
N LYS A 622 -8.11 -2.30 -43.13
CA LYS A 622 -7.75 -2.54 -44.51
C LYS A 622 -6.90 -3.80 -44.60
N ILE A 623 -7.20 -4.62 -45.60
CA ILE A 623 -6.31 -5.70 -46.00
C ILE A 623 -5.20 -5.06 -46.83
N ASN A 624 -4.05 -4.84 -46.22
CA ASN A 624 -2.89 -4.35 -46.94
C ASN A 624 -2.48 -5.34 -48.03
N GLU A 625 -2.30 -4.87 -49.27
CA GLU A 625 -1.88 -5.71 -50.41
C GLU A 625 -0.51 -6.40 -50.20
N GLY A 626 0.25 -5.99 -49.18
CA GLY A 626 1.54 -6.58 -48.78
C GLY A 626 1.51 -7.49 -47.54
N PHE A 627 0.41 -7.52 -46.77
CA PHE A 627 0.27 -8.42 -45.62
C PHE A 627 -0.64 -9.61 -45.98
N SER A 628 -0.57 -10.71 -45.21
CA SER A 628 -1.48 -11.84 -45.45
C SER A 628 -2.92 -11.37 -45.40
N ARG A 629 -3.81 -11.96 -46.22
CA ARG A 629 -5.26 -11.66 -46.20
C ARG A 629 -5.90 -11.87 -44.82
N ASP A 630 -5.21 -12.57 -43.94
CA ASP A 630 -5.65 -12.96 -42.60
C ASP A 630 -5.26 -11.94 -41.52
N MET A 631 -4.57 -10.84 -41.86
CA MET A 631 -4.10 -9.84 -40.90
C MET A 631 -4.51 -8.44 -41.37
N PRO A 632 -5.74 -7.99 -41.04
CA PRO A 632 -6.14 -6.61 -41.30
C PRO A 632 -5.27 -5.63 -40.49
N GLU A 633 -5.11 -4.41 -40.98
CA GLU A 633 -4.55 -3.32 -40.18
C GLU A 633 -5.40 -3.11 -38.91
N PRO A 634 -4.80 -2.93 -37.72
CA PRO A 634 -5.53 -2.58 -36.52
C PRO A 634 -6.38 -1.32 -36.70
N THR A 635 -7.52 -1.27 -36.02
CA THR A 635 -8.43 -0.13 -36.08
C THR A 635 -8.13 0.88 -35.00
N HIS A 636 -8.00 2.13 -35.42
CA HIS A 636 -8.04 3.28 -34.54
C HIS A 636 -9.40 3.98 -34.66
N ALA A 637 -10.07 4.14 -33.52
CA ALA A 637 -11.36 4.83 -33.45
C ALA A 637 -11.19 6.19 -32.77
N LEU A 638 -11.43 7.26 -33.52
CA LEU A 638 -11.58 8.60 -32.94
C LEU A 638 -13.01 8.74 -32.44
N MET A 639 -13.17 8.89 -31.14
CA MET A 639 -14.47 9.02 -30.48
C MET A 639 -14.63 10.37 -29.82
N MET A 640 -15.88 10.78 -29.62
CA MET A 640 -16.26 11.96 -28.87
C MET A 640 -17.31 11.58 -27.83
N ASP A 641 -17.04 11.86 -26.56
CA ASP A 641 -18.02 11.62 -25.51
C ASP A 641 -19.15 12.66 -25.51
N SER A 642 -20.15 12.43 -24.65
CA SER A 642 -21.31 13.32 -24.51
C SER A 642 -20.99 14.75 -24.05
N SER A 643 -19.74 15.03 -23.64
CA SER A 643 -19.29 16.38 -23.26
C SER A 643 -18.57 17.13 -24.37
N GLY A 644 -18.27 16.44 -25.48
CA GLY A 644 -17.44 16.97 -26.57
C GLY A 644 -15.95 16.67 -26.43
N ARG A 645 -15.50 15.88 -25.45
CA ARG A 645 -14.09 15.45 -25.38
C ARG A 645 -13.84 14.39 -26.42
N MET A 646 -12.84 14.64 -27.26
CA MET A 646 -12.36 13.66 -28.23
C MET A 646 -11.24 12.80 -27.62
N TYR A 647 -11.24 11.51 -27.93
CA TYR A 647 -10.17 10.58 -27.57
C TYR A 647 -10.02 9.48 -28.62
N LEU A 648 -8.82 8.95 -28.74
CA LEU A 648 -8.48 7.85 -29.64
C LEU A 648 -8.50 6.53 -28.86
N ARG A 649 -9.01 5.47 -29.47
CA ARG A 649 -8.83 4.09 -29.01
C ARG A 649 -8.22 3.24 -30.11
N ASP A 650 -7.39 2.29 -29.70
CA ASP A 650 -6.72 1.35 -30.57
C ASP A 650 -7.23 -0.07 -30.26
N GLU A 651 -7.48 -0.84 -31.30
CA GLU A 651 -7.82 -2.26 -31.23
C GLU A 651 -6.74 -3.05 -30.49
N LEU A 652 -5.46 -2.73 -30.65
CA LEU A 652 -4.37 -3.44 -29.98
C LEU A 652 -4.34 -3.17 -28.47
N ASP A 653 -4.58 -1.94 -28.05
CA ASP A 653 -4.61 -1.57 -26.63
C ASP A 653 -5.82 -2.22 -25.91
N ASP A 654 -6.92 -2.43 -26.65
CA ASP A 654 -8.15 -3.02 -26.13
C ASP A 654 -8.22 -4.57 -26.31
N GLU A 655 -7.28 -5.17 -27.05
CA GLU A 655 -7.31 -6.59 -27.46
C GLU A 655 -7.42 -7.53 -26.26
N MET A 656 -6.60 -7.32 -25.22
CA MET A 656 -6.58 -8.17 -24.04
C MET A 656 -7.93 -8.18 -23.32
N GLU A 657 -8.57 -7.02 -23.18
CA GLU A 657 -9.82 -6.88 -22.43
C GLU A 657 -11.00 -7.40 -23.25
N VAL A 658 -10.96 -7.24 -24.58
CA VAL A 658 -11.91 -7.85 -25.52
C VAL A 658 -11.77 -9.37 -25.52
N ALA A 659 -10.55 -9.90 -25.51
CA ALA A 659 -10.30 -11.34 -25.44
C ALA A 659 -10.79 -11.94 -24.13
N ILE A 660 -10.56 -11.26 -23.00
CA ILE A 660 -11.10 -11.63 -21.69
C ILE A 660 -12.63 -11.65 -21.72
N HIS A 661 -13.26 -10.63 -22.29
CA HIS A 661 -14.71 -10.58 -22.47
C HIS A 661 -15.21 -11.78 -23.27
N ARG A 662 -14.65 -12.01 -24.47
CA ARG A 662 -15.04 -13.14 -25.33
C ARG A 662 -14.86 -14.47 -24.60
N ALA A 663 -13.75 -14.68 -23.89
CA ALA A 663 -13.52 -15.92 -23.12
C ALA A 663 -14.55 -16.14 -21.98
N VAL A 664 -15.10 -15.07 -21.40
CA VAL A 664 -16.14 -15.15 -20.36
C VAL A 664 -17.51 -15.45 -20.96
N PHE A 665 -17.89 -14.75 -22.02
CA PHE A 665 -19.24 -14.75 -22.57
C PHE A 665 -19.48 -15.77 -23.69
N GLU A 666 -18.46 -16.14 -24.45
CA GLU A 666 -18.61 -17.12 -25.53
C GLU A 666 -19.10 -18.45 -24.94
N GLU A 667 -20.28 -18.88 -25.36
CA GLU A 667 -20.77 -20.20 -24.99
C GLU A 667 -19.77 -21.21 -25.51
N THR A 668 -19.09 -21.90 -24.59
CA THR A 668 -18.41 -23.13 -24.98
C THR A 668 -19.50 -24.04 -25.55
N GLU A 669 -19.49 -24.25 -26.86
CA GLU A 669 -20.31 -25.25 -27.56
C GLU A 669 -19.93 -26.69 -27.12
N ALA A 670 -19.61 -26.90 -25.84
CA ALA A 670 -19.32 -28.17 -25.20
C ALA A 670 -20.53 -29.11 -25.20
N GLY A 671 -21.70 -28.67 -25.67
CA GLY A 671 -22.93 -29.45 -25.82
C GLY A 671 -22.99 -30.38 -27.04
N GLY A 672 -21.87 -30.58 -27.76
CA GLY A 672 -21.91 -31.23 -29.07
C GLY A 672 -21.50 -32.70 -29.20
N ARG A 673 -20.81 -33.35 -28.25
CA ARG A 673 -20.51 -34.82 -28.31
C ARG A 673 -19.66 -35.30 -27.14
N GLY A 674 -20.23 -36.19 -26.33
CA GLY A 674 -19.46 -37.10 -25.48
C GLY A 674 -19.74 -36.91 -24.01
N GLY A 675 -20.82 -37.55 -23.54
CA GLY A 675 -21.09 -37.65 -22.11
C GLY A 675 -19.89 -38.25 -21.37
N PHE A 676 -19.18 -37.41 -20.62
CA PHE A 676 -18.39 -37.83 -19.48
C PHE A 676 -19.33 -38.13 -18.32
N GLY A 677 -20.13 -39.19 -18.49
CA GLY A 677 -20.56 -39.95 -17.34
C GLY A 677 -19.30 -40.53 -16.66
N PRO A 678 -19.26 -40.62 -15.32
CA PRO A 678 -18.18 -41.29 -14.61
C PRO A 678 -18.26 -42.81 -14.84
N ALA A 679 -17.97 -43.25 -16.06
CA ALA A 679 -17.77 -44.64 -16.39
C ALA A 679 -16.34 -44.99 -16.00
N GLY A 680 -16.21 -45.78 -14.93
CA GLY A 680 -14.95 -46.27 -14.41
C GLY A 680 -14.04 -46.84 -15.49
N GLY A 681 -13.00 -46.08 -15.84
CA GLY A 681 -11.96 -46.46 -16.79
C GLY A 681 -10.61 -46.51 -16.09
N ARG A 682 -10.35 -47.65 -15.44
CA ARG A 682 -9.05 -48.01 -14.86
C ARG A 682 -8.03 -48.14 -16.00
N GLY A 683 -7.25 -47.10 -16.28
CA GLY A 683 -6.26 -47.15 -17.37
C GLY A 683 -5.18 -46.08 -17.20
N GLY A 684 -4.02 -46.48 -16.67
CA GLY A 684 -2.88 -45.61 -16.48
C GLY A 684 -2.29 -45.15 -17.82
N GLY A 685 -2.26 -43.84 -18.03
CA GLY A 685 -1.54 -43.19 -19.11
C GLY A 685 -1.07 -41.83 -18.62
N ARG A 686 0.16 -41.78 -18.12
CA ARG A 686 0.84 -40.54 -17.68
C ARG A 686 1.27 -39.79 -18.95
N GLY A 687 0.38 -38.96 -19.47
CA GLY A 687 0.66 -38.02 -20.56
C GLY A 687 0.97 -36.66 -19.97
N GLU A 688 2.23 -36.26 -20.10
CA GLU A 688 2.81 -34.99 -19.69
C GLU A 688 2.33 -33.90 -20.67
N PHE A 689 1.38 -33.06 -20.24
CA PHE A 689 0.96 -31.86 -20.95
C PHE A 689 1.72 -30.67 -20.35
N GLY A 690 2.89 -30.38 -20.92
CA GLY A 690 3.57 -29.09 -20.81
C GLY A 690 3.25 -28.29 -22.06
N GLY A 691 2.25 -27.42 -21.97
CA GLY A 691 1.92 -26.42 -22.99
C GLY A 691 2.00 -25.06 -22.33
N GLU A 692 3.20 -24.48 -22.38
CA GLU A 692 3.51 -23.12 -21.96
C GLU A 692 2.86 -22.17 -22.99
N PHE A 693 1.85 -21.42 -22.57
CA PHE A 693 1.31 -20.31 -23.35
C PHE A 693 2.29 -19.14 -23.21
N GLY A 694 3.21 -19.02 -24.16
CA GLY A 694 3.99 -17.80 -24.36
C GLY A 694 3.17 -16.84 -25.21
N PHE A 695 2.84 -15.68 -24.64
CA PHE A 695 2.36 -14.50 -25.35
C PHE A 695 3.54 -13.55 -25.58
#